data_AF-A0AAV8YJ69-F1
#
_entry.id   AF-A0AAV8YJ69-F1
#
_cell.length_a   1.000
_cell.length_b   1.000
_cell.length_c   1.000
_cell.angle_alpha   90.00
_cell.angle_beta   90.00
_cell.angle_gamma   90.00
#
_symmetry.space_group_name_H-M   'P 1'
#
loop_
_entity.id
_entity.type
_entity.pdbx_description
1 polymer ?
#
loop_
_entity_poly.entity_id
_entity_poly.type
_entity_poly.pdbx_seq_one_letter_code
_entity_poly.pdbx_strand_id
1 'polypeptide(L)'
;MTINESSEQDGEKEGPEENISDEAEKNMITSYIKEVEERLNFKKEMRNANQNAVNVRPSDSHFSKLDSSLKKNTAFVKKIKNFSSAQVDTYLKDMSSLNLSKYISEIAAAIVESKLKMNDVPAAVKLCTVLHQTYAEFSQHLFENWQKTLAIKVGEKIPNPSKLRVDLRFYGELLQAGIFANKNALSLLGSVLTNLINMDKEDHFNIAIILSFCKHCGDDFAGLVPRKMRELSSKYEMEIPKSLFLPPEKQHNVRSLLKDYYVSLSKHIVKDHIEMQNFEKQNMRILQTKGELSQDRKDRLEQLQSAYEKLLANTKQFSEILDEDMPVLKAQSLPKSEESMIVTGSGPDLEDGSASIENIWCDVETQRFYCDLPELTVFLPTAFLNKGQTPPPAEIVTEEVLDSELPVEDLDEDSKSEDAPAPEEEVEDSTATTASNKIVLEAFLNNLPNCVNREMIDNAAIDFLVTLNNKHNRKKLVRGLFGVNRTRLDLLPFYARFVAILHPALPEVGNELCQMLRQDFKYHVRKKDQINIESKIKVVRFIGELVKFKLYSKIEALYCLKVLLHDFSHHHIEMACNLLEVCGRFLYCSPDSHQRTKVYLEQMMRKKAVMALDSRYVTQIENAYYYVNPPEVVTITKKRQARHPSVYKETTVPRPPKE
;
A
#
# COMPACT_ATOMS: atom_id res chain seq x y z
N MET A 1 -48.66 -11.90 2.56
CA MET A 1 -48.13 -12.51 1.32
C MET A 1 -47.27 -11.44 0.66
N THR A 2 -45.98 -11.31 1.01
CA THR A 2 -44.81 -11.93 0.32
C THR A 2 -44.88 -11.69 -1.20
N ILE A 3 -43.91 -11.05 -1.87
CA ILE A 3 -42.47 -11.35 -2.03
C ILE A 3 -41.78 -10.02 -2.45
N ASN A 4 -40.81 -9.44 -1.74
CA ASN A 4 -39.35 -9.73 -1.63
C ASN A 4 -38.53 -9.50 -2.93
N GLU A 5 -38.03 -8.27 -3.12
CA GLU A 5 -36.85 -7.97 -3.96
C GLU A 5 -35.70 -7.55 -3.02
N SER A 6 -34.68 -8.40 -2.94
CA SER A 6 -33.45 -8.20 -2.19
C SER A 6 -32.36 -7.68 -3.13
N SER A 7 -32.05 -6.39 -3.03
CA SER A 7 -30.83 -5.79 -3.57
C SER A 7 -29.74 -5.87 -2.50
N GLU A 8 -28.80 -6.79 -2.65
CA GLU A 8 -27.58 -6.87 -1.84
C GLU A 8 -26.66 -5.71 -2.25
N GLN A 9 -26.55 -4.71 -1.37
CA GLN A 9 -25.44 -3.77 -1.33
C GLN A 9 -24.36 -4.38 -0.44
N ASP A 10 -23.22 -4.70 -1.04
CA ASP A 10 -22.01 -5.10 -0.33
C ASP A 10 -21.53 -3.95 0.57
N GLY A 11 -21.79 -4.10 1.87
CA GLY A 11 -21.21 -3.27 2.92
C GLY A 11 -19.73 -3.62 3.11
N GLU A 12 -18.86 -2.65 2.84
CA GLU A 12 -17.46 -2.70 3.25
C GLU A 12 -17.40 -2.87 4.78
N LYS A 13 -16.88 -4.01 5.22
CA LYS A 13 -16.59 -4.28 6.63
C LYS A 13 -15.45 -3.38 7.08
N GLU A 14 -15.80 -2.32 7.81
CA GLU A 14 -14.86 -1.61 8.67
C GLU A 14 -14.22 -2.59 9.67
N GLY A 15 -12.96 -2.34 10.01
CA GLY A 15 -12.14 -3.20 10.88
C GLY A 15 -12.75 -3.37 12.29
N PRO A 16 -12.14 -4.21 13.15
CA PRO A 16 -12.73 -4.57 14.43
C PRO A 16 -12.79 -3.33 15.33
N GLU A 17 -13.94 -2.66 15.36
CA GLU A 17 -14.30 -1.80 16.47
C GLU A 17 -14.31 -2.70 17.70
N GLU A 18 -13.39 -2.45 18.63
CA GLU A 18 -13.55 -2.91 20.01
C GLU A 18 -14.96 -2.48 20.41
N ASN A 19 -15.88 -3.43 20.62
CA ASN A 19 -17.23 -3.15 21.11
C ASN A 19 -17.13 -2.51 22.49
N ILE A 20 -16.91 -1.20 22.52
CA ILE A 20 -16.98 -0.37 23.71
C ILE A 20 -18.44 -0.42 24.13
N SER A 21 -18.71 -0.90 25.34
CA SER A 21 -20.06 -0.93 25.90
C SER A 21 -20.71 0.45 25.78
N ASP A 22 -22.01 0.50 25.46
CA ASP A 22 -22.80 1.75 25.44
C ASP A 22 -22.63 2.58 26.72
N GLU A 23 -22.39 1.92 27.86
CA GLU A 23 -22.11 2.58 29.13
C GLU A 23 -20.76 3.32 29.12
N ALA A 24 -19.72 2.72 28.52
CA ALA A 24 -18.41 3.34 28.40
C ALA A 24 -18.41 4.52 27.41
N GLU A 25 -19.15 4.42 26.31
CA GLU A 25 -19.34 5.52 25.37
C GLU A 25 -20.09 6.70 25.99
N LYS A 26 -21.18 6.42 26.72
CA LYS A 26 -21.94 7.44 27.44
C LYS A 26 -21.10 8.11 28.54
N ASN A 27 -20.28 7.34 29.25
CA ASN A 27 -19.33 7.88 30.22
C ASN A 27 -18.26 8.75 29.57
N MET A 28 -17.78 8.39 28.37
CA MET A 28 -16.80 9.17 27.61
C MET A 28 -17.32 10.56 27.24
N ILE A 29 -18.52 10.64 26.65
CA ILE A 29 -19.12 11.94 26.27
C ILE A 29 -19.50 12.77 27.50
N THR A 30 -19.97 12.13 28.57
CA THR A 30 -20.29 12.82 29.84
C THR A 30 -19.03 13.45 30.46
N SER A 31 -17.92 12.70 30.51
CA SER A 31 -16.63 13.22 31.00
C SER A 31 -16.14 14.37 30.12
N TYR A 32 -16.24 14.22 28.79
CA TYR A 32 -15.83 15.25 27.84
C TYR A 32 -16.63 16.55 28.02
N ILE A 33 -17.96 16.47 28.13
CA ILE A 33 -18.84 17.63 28.35
C ILE A 33 -18.45 18.35 29.64
N LYS A 34 -18.24 17.60 30.73
CA LYS A 34 -17.82 18.16 32.01
C LYS A 34 -16.47 18.88 31.92
N GLU A 35 -15.47 18.26 31.27
CA GLU A 35 -14.15 18.86 31.07
C GLU A 35 -14.20 20.12 30.20
N VAL A 36 -15.05 20.14 29.17
CA VAL A 36 -15.26 21.32 28.32
C VAL A 36 -15.92 22.44 29.12
N GLU A 37 -16.96 22.13 29.90
CA GLU A 37 -17.68 23.10 30.72
C GLU A 37 -16.76 23.74 31.78
N GLU A 38 -16.02 22.93 32.54
CA GLU A 38 -15.03 23.40 33.52
C GLU A 38 -13.98 24.29 32.85
N ARG A 39 -13.46 23.87 31.69
CA ARG A 39 -12.47 24.64 30.93
C ARG A 39 -13.03 25.97 30.45
N LEU A 40 -14.24 26.00 29.89
CA LEU A 40 -14.88 27.23 29.39
C LEU A 40 -15.21 28.20 30.54
N ASN A 41 -15.68 27.70 31.68
CA ASN A 41 -15.97 28.51 32.85
C ASN A 41 -14.69 29.14 33.43
N PHE A 42 -13.63 28.35 33.61
CA PHE A 42 -12.33 28.85 34.08
C PHE A 42 -11.77 29.95 33.14
N LYS A 43 -11.84 29.70 31.84
CA LYS A 43 -11.45 30.64 30.77
C LYS A 43 -12.27 31.94 30.81
N LYS A 44 -13.57 31.86 31.07
CA LYS A 44 -14.49 33.00 31.18
C LYS A 44 -14.20 33.84 32.43
N GLU A 45 -14.01 33.20 33.58
CA GLU A 45 -13.66 33.88 34.84
C GLU A 45 -12.33 34.63 34.72
N MET A 46 -11.30 33.97 34.20
CA MET A 46 -9.99 34.59 33.96
C MET A 46 -10.10 35.81 33.05
N ARG A 47 -10.86 35.69 31.95
CA ARG A 47 -11.10 36.79 31.02
C ARG A 47 -11.80 37.96 31.69
N ASN A 48 -12.86 37.71 32.45
CA ASN A 48 -13.61 38.75 33.17
C ASN A 48 -12.70 39.49 34.16
N ALA A 49 -11.87 38.77 34.92
CA ALA A 49 -10.91 39.36 35.84
C ALA A 49 -9.88 40.24 35.10
N ASN A 50 -9.35 39.77 33.98
CA ASN A 50 -8.38 40.53 33.17
C ASN A 50 -8.98 41.75 32.47
N GLN A 51 -10.25 41.68 32.05
CA GLN A 51 -10.96 42.83 31.50
C GLN A 51 -11.28 43.88 32.57
N ASN A 52 -11.55 43.45 33.81
CA ASN A 52 -11.76 44.33 34.94
C ASN A 52 -10.45 44.84 35.59
N ALA A 53 -9.29 44.40 35.11
CA ALA A 53 -7.99 44.73 35.69
C ALA A 53 -7.76 46.24 35.90
N VAL A 54 -8.19 47.07 34.95
CA VAL A 54 -8.03 48.54 35.04
C VAL A 54 -8.64 49.12 36.31
N ASN A 55 -9.74 48.53 36.80
CA ASN A 55 -10.46 49.00 37.98
C ASN A 55 -9.90 48.44 39.31
N VAL A 56 -9.07 47.40 39.24
CA VAL A 56 -8.59 46.64 40.42
C VAL A 56 -7.07 46.79 40.63
N ARG A 57 -6.37 47.43 39.68
CA ARG A 57 -4.92 47.65 39.77
C ARG A 57 -4.51 48.37 41.05
N PRO A 58 -3.39 47.97 41.69
CA PRO A 58 -2.87 48.67 42.86
C PRO A 58 -2.45 50.11 42.55
N SER A 59 -2.62 51.01 43.52
CA SER A 59 -2.13 52.40 43.45
C SER A 59 -0.63 52.49 43.72
N ASP A 60 -0.01 53.63 43.39
CA ASP A 60 1.44 53.88 43.62
C ASP A 60 1.90 53.66 45.07
N SER A 61 1.02 53.88 46.04
CA SER A 61 1.28 53.61 47.47
C SER A 61 1.50 52.14 47.81
N HIS A 62 1.03 51.21 46.97
CA HIS A 62 1.32 49.79 47.08
C HIS A 62 2.76 49.50 46.68
N PHE A 63 3.20 50.03 45.53
CA PHE A 63 4.52 49.77 44.94
C PHE A 63 5.67 50.37 45.74
N SER A 64 5.45 51.47 46.48
CA SER A 64 6.47 52.09 47.33
C SER A 64 6.94 51.20 48.49
N LYS A 65 6.12 50.20 48.88
CA LYS A 65 6.44 49.25 49.95
C LYS A 65 7.20 48.01 49.48
N LEU A 66 7.33 47.82 48.15
CA LEU A 66 7.93 46.64 47.54
C LEU A 66 9.41 46.86 47.24
N ASP A 67 10.16 45.75 47.16
CA ASP A 67 11.61 45.79 46.95
C ASP A 67 11.95 46.16 45.49
N SER A 68 12.62 47.31 45.33
CA SER A 68 13.04 47.88 44.03
C SER A 68 14.52 47.61 43.73
N SER A 69 15.17 46.68 44.43
CA SER A 69 16.60 46.40 44.26
C SER A 69 16.89 45.82 42.87
N LEU A 70 17.86 46.44 42.18
CA LEU A 70 18.31 46.02 40.84
C LEU A 70 18.68 44.53 40.82
N LYS A 71 19.38 44.05 41.86
CA LYS A 71 19.82 42.66 41.94
C LYS A 71 18.64 41.67 41.92
N LYS A 72 17.59 41.91 42.70
CA LYS A 72 16.44 40.98 42.77
C LYS A 72 15.55 41.09 41.54
N ASN A 73 15.30 42.29 41.04
CA ASN A 73 14.48 42.50 39.85
C ASN A 73 15.15 41.90 38.60
N THR A 74 16.44 42.16 38.36
CA THR A 74 17.18 41.53 37.25
C THR A 74 17.28 40.01 37.42
N ALA A 75 17.40 39.50 38.65
CA ALA A 75 17.35 38.06 38.89
C ALA A 75 15.97 37.47 38.53
N PHE A 76 14.88 38.17 38.84
CA PHE A 76 13.53 37.77 38.46
C PHE A 76 13.37 37.71 36.94
N VAL A 77 13.80 38.73 36.19
CA VAL A 77 13.79 38.72 34.71
C VAL A 77 14.54 37.50 34.16
N LYS A 78 15.71 37.17 34.71
CA LYS A 78 16.49 35.99 34.32
C LYS A 78 15.77 34.67 34.63
N LYS A 79 15.01 34.59 35.73
CA LYS A 79 14.18 33.42 36.06
C LYS A 79 13.08 33.24 35.01
N ILE A 80 12.38 34.33 34.63
CA ILE A 80 11.31 34.27 33.63
C ILE A 80 11.81 33.83 32.25
N LYS A 81 13.02 34.25 31.86
CA LYS A 81 13.64 33.79 30.60
C LYS A 81 13.84 32.27 30.56
N ASN A 82 14.04 31.64 31.72
CA ASN A 82 14.13 30.18 31.88
C ASN A 82 12.91 29.62 32.62
N PHE A 83 11.72 30.05 32.22
CA PHE A 83 10.45 29.67 32.84
C PHE A 83 10.28 28.16 32.99
N SER A 84 9.73 27.74 34.13
CA SER A 84 9.29 26.38 34.41
C SER A 84 7.95 26.41 35.13
N SER A 85 6.97 25.63 34.66
CA SER A 85 5.66 25.49 35.31
C SER A 85 5.76 25.08 36.79
N ALA A 86 6.74 24.24 37.14
CA ALA A 86 6.96 23.79 38.51
C ALA A 86 7.34 24.91 39.49
N GLN A 87 7.79 26.07 38.98
CA GLN A 87 8.22 27.21 39.78
C GLN A 87 7.20 28.35 39.76
N VAL A 88 6.01 28.18 39.15
CA VAL A 88 5.05 29.27 38.97
C VAL A 88 4.66 29.93 40.29
N ASP A 89 4.42 29.17 41.35
CA ASP A 89 4.05 29.74 42.65
C ASP A 89 5.23 30.47 43.31
N THR A 90 6.46 30.06 43.02
CA THR A 90 7.66 30.80 43.44
C THR A 90 7.75 32.13 42.69
N TYR A 91 7.47 32.15 41.39
CA TYR A 91 7.46 33.38 40.61
C TYR A 91 6.37 34.34 41.11
N LEU A 92 5.16 33.84 41.39
CA LEU A 92 4.06 34.64 41.93
C LEU A 92 4.40 35.21 43.32
N LYS A 93 5.07 34.43 44.17
CA LYS A 93 5.56 34.90 45.47
C LYS A 93 6.61 36.00 45.31
N ASP A 94 7.58 35.81 44.43
CA ASP A 94 8.60 36.83 44.13
C ASP A 94 7.92 38.11 43.63
N MET A 95 6.97 38.02 42.69
CA MET A 95 6.20 39.16 42.16
C MET A 95 5.46 39.94 43.26
N SER A 96 4.88 39.25 44.24
CA SER A 96 4.17 39.90 45.35
C SER A 96 5.08 40.75 46.25
N SER A 97 6.40 40.55 46.18
CA SER A 97 7.40 41.22 47.02
C SER A 97 8.26 42.25 46.27
N LEU A 98 8.22 42.26 44.94
CA LEU A 98 9.10 43.06 44.09
C LEU A 98 8.35 44.20 43.39
N ASN A 99 8.98 45.37 43.30
CA ASN A 99 8.49 46.45 42.45
C ASN A 99 9.06 46.30 41.03
N LEU A 100 8.32 45.59 40.17
CA LEU A 100 8.73 45.29 38.80
C LEU A 100 8.39 46.42 37.80
N SER A 101 7.84 47.57 38.24
CA SER A 101 7.32 48.60 37.34
C SER A 101 8.35 49.10 36.31
N LYS A 102 9.64 49.15 36.69
CA LYS A 102 10.74 49.56 35.79
C LYS A 102 11.27 48.46 34.87
N TYR A 103 10.80 47.23 35.03
CA TYR A 103 11.31 46.03 34.34
C TYR A 103 10.26 45.35 33.47
N ILE A 104 9.07 45.93 33.33
CA ILE A 104 7.94 45.33 32.61
C ILE A 104 8.29 45.06 31.14
N SER A 105 9.05 45.94 30.50
CA SER A 105 9.49 45.76 29.12
C SER A 105 10.41 44.54 28.95
N GLU A 106 11.34 44.34 29.88
CA GLU A 106 12.29 43.23 29.89
C GLU A 106 11.62 41.92 30.30
N ILE A 107 10.64 41.96 31.21
CA ILE A 107 9.82 40.81 31.59
C ILE A 107 8.99 40.36 30.39
N ALA A 108 8.32 41.29 29.70
CA ALA A 108 7.55 41.00 28.49
C ALA A 108 8.44 40.34 27.42
N ALA A 109 9.63 40.89 27.16
CA ALA A 109 10.60 40.28 26.25
C ALA A 109 11.04 38.87 26.73
N ALA A 110 11.35 38.71 28.02
CA ALA A 110 11.77 37.43 28.58
C ALA A 110 10.68 36.34 28.48
N ILE A 111 9.41 36.70 28.60
CA ILE A 111 8.27 35.78 28.41
C ILE A 111 8.21 35.28 26.97
N VAL A 112 8.31 36.18 25.99
CA VAL A 112 8.24 35.81 24.56
C VAL A 112 9.48 35.00 24.13
N GLU A 113 10.66 35.35 24.63
CA GLU A 113 11.91 34.62 24.35
C GLU A 113 11.99 33.25 25.04
N SER A 114 11.16 33.01 26.06
CA SER A 114 11.19 31.78 26.84
C SER A 114 10.97 30.54 25.97
N LYS A 115 11.68 29.46 26.31
CA LYS A 115 11.56 28.16 25.65
C LYS A 115 10.54 27.29 26.37
N LEU A 116 9.28 27.69 26.29
CA LEU A 116 8.17 27.00 26.92
C LEU A 116 7.96 25.61 26.30
N LYS A 117 7.62 24.63 27.14
CA LYS A 117 7.03 23.36 26.69
C LYS A 117 5.52 23.50 26.63
N MET A 118 4.87 22.56 25.97
CA MET A 118 3.41 22.55 25.81
C MET A 118 2.66 22.52 27.16
N ASN A 119 3.23 21.87 28.17
CA ASN A 119 2.66 21.81 29.52
C ASN A 119 2.94 23.07 30.36
N ASP A 120 3.87 23.94 29.93
CA ASP A 120 4.18 25.17 30.65
C ASP A 120 3.18 26.30 30.36
N VAL A 121 2.44 26.19 29.24
CA VAL A 121 1.54 27.25 28.74
C VAL A 121 0.51 27.70 29.80
N PRO A 122 -0.25 26.82 30.48
CA PRO A 122 -1.24 27.27 31.47
C PRO A 122 -0.61 28.06 32.62
N ALA A 123 0.56 27.63 33.10
CA ALA A 123 1.29 28.31 34.15
C ALA A 123 1.83 29.68 33.68
N ALA A 124 2.29 29.77 32.43
CA ALA A 124 2.74 31.02 31.83
C ALA A 124 1.58 32.02 31.65
N VAL A 125 0.39 31.55 31.26
CA VAL A 125 -0.84 32.38 31.19
C VAL A 125 -1.25 32.88 32.56
N LYS A 126 -1.16 32.03 33.61
CA LYS A 126 -1.39 32.45 35.01
C LYS A 126 -0.43 33.56 35.43
N LEU A 127 0.86 33.43 35.12
CA LEU A 127 1.85 34.49 35.37
C LEU A 127 1.50 35.79 34.64
N CYS A 128 1.16 35.70 33.34
CA CYS A 128 0.81 36.87 32.53
C CYS A 128 -0.49 37.54 33.00
N THR A 129 -1.45 36.77 33.50
CA THR A 129 -2.69 37.27 34.12
C THR A 129 -2.37 38.15 35.33
N VAL A 130 -1.51 37.68 36.24
CA VAL A 130 -1.13 38.47 37.43
C VAL A 130 -0.30 39.71 37.05
N LEU A 131 0.58 39.59 36.05
CA LEU A 131 1.34 40.74 35.53
C LEU A 131 0.40 41.80 34.92
N HIS A 132 -0.59 41.38 34.13
CA HIS A 132 -1.58 42.27 33.51
C HIS A 132 -2.51 42.96 34.52
N GLN A 133 -2.90 42.22 35.57
CA GLN A 133 -3.73 42.74 36.66
C GLN A 133 -2.96 43.69 37.59
N THR A 134 -1.63 43.58 37.65
CA THR A 134 -0.79 44.44 38.50
C THR A 134 -0.26 45.66 37.74
N TYR A 135 0.21 45.49 36.50
CA TYR A 135 0.97 46.51 35.78
C TYR A 135 0.26 46.94 34.49
N ALA A 136 0.02 48.24 34.33
CA ALA A 136 -0.77 48.77 33.22
C ALA A 136 -0.11 48.61 31.84
N GLU A 137 1.20 48.81 31.78
CA GLU A 137 1.97 48.82 30.53
C GLU A 137 2.33 47.41 30.03
N PHE A 138 2.09 46.37 30.84
CA PHE A 138 2.48 44.99 30.52
C PHE A 138 1.88 44.50 29.20
N SER A 139 0.58 44.72 29.02
CA SER A 139 -0.16 44.28 27.82
C SER A 139 0.43 44.87 26.53
N GLN A 140 0.81 46.16 26.57
CA GLN A 140 1.40 46.85 25.42
C GLN A 140 2.77 46.28 25.06
N HIS A 141 3.68 46.18 26.03
CA HIS A 141 5.02 45.65 25.78
C HIS A 141 4.99 44.16 25.38
N LEU A 142 4.08 43.37 25.95
CA LEU A 142 3.91 41.97 25.56
C LEU A 142 3.46 41.86 24.11
N PHE A 143 2.49 42.69 23.69
CA PHE A 143 2.03 42.71 22.30
C PHE A 143 3.12 43.14 21.31
N GLU A 144 3.89 44.19 21.63
CA GLU A 144 5.00 44.67 20.79
C GLU A 144 6.06 43.59 20.54
N ASN A 145 6.38 42.78 21.57
CA ASN A 145 7.31 41.66 21.42
C ASN A 145 6.69 40.54 20.57
N TRP A 146 5.42 40.17 20.81
CA TRP A 146 4.75 39.18 19.98
C TRP A 146 4.60 39.59 18.52
N GLN A 147 4.33 40.87 18.25
CA GLN A 147 4.23 41.39 16.89
C GLN A 147 5.55 41.22 16.13
N LYS A 148 6.69 41.41 16.81
CA LYS A 148 8.02 41.17 16.22
C LYS A 148 8.27 39.67 16.00
N THR A 149 7.97 38.83 16.98
CA THR A 149 8.24 37.38 16.91
C THR A 149 7.33 36.64 15.95
N LEU A 150 6.06 37.03 15.83
CA LEU A 150 5.05 36.40 14.97
C LEU A 150 4.93 37.07 13.60
N ALA A 151 5.78 38.04 13.26
CA ALA A 151 5.86 38.60 11.92
C ALA A 151 6.51 37.60 10.94
N ILE A 152 5.74 36.61 10.51
CA ILE A 152 6.17 35.59 9.54
C ILE A 152 6.20 36.21 8.15
N LYS A 153 7.37 36.17 7.49
CA LYS A 153 7.52 36.58 6.09
C LYS A 153 7.11 35.45 5.17
N VAL A 154 6.22 35.75 4.22
CA VAL A 154 5.78 34.79 3.21
C VAL A 154 6.96 34.36 2.34
N GLY A 155 7.16 33.05 2.18
CA GLY A 155 8.22 32.46 1.35
C GLY A 155 9.53 32.12 2.08
N GLU A 156 9.70 32.53 3.35
CA GLU A 156 10.85 32.13 4.17
C GLU A 156 10.51 30.91 5.03
N LYS A 157 11.44 29.96 5.18
CA LYS A 157 11.25 28.82 6.09
C LYS A 157 11.20 29.29 7.53
N ILE A 158 10.31 28.70 8.31
CA ILE A 158 10.18 29.00 9.74
C ILE A 158 11.45 28.54 10.47
N PRO A 159 12.19 29.45 11.14
CA PRO A 159 13.47 29.10 11.76
C PRO A 159 13.34 28.05 12.87
N ASN A 160 12.27 28.10 13.66
CA ASN A 160 12.03 27.17 14.76
C ASN A 160 10.54 26.76 14.83
N PRO A 161 10.12 25.75 14.04
CA PRO A 161 8.73 25.27 14.01
C PRO A 161 8.24 24.76 15.37
N SER A 162 9.13 24.12 16.15
CA SER A 162 8.80 23.60 17.48
C SER A 162 8.47 24.69 18.49
N LYS A 163 9.21 25.82 18.46
CA LYS A 163 8.89 26.99 19.29
C LYS A 163 7.61 27.66 18.80
N LEU A 164 7.48 27.91 17.49
CA LEU A 164 6.28 28.56 16.94
C LEU A 164 5.00 27.78 17.27
N ARG A 165 5.05 26.45 17.29
CA ARG A 165 3.93 25.59 17.71
C ARG A 165 3.44 25.91 19.13
N VAL A 166 4.36 26.08 20.09
CA VAL A 166 4.01 26.42 21.48
C VAL A 166 3.61 27.88 21.60
N ASP A 167 4.34 28.77 20.92
CA ASP A 167 4.09 30.21 20.91
C ASP A 167 2.69 30.53 20.36
N LEU A 168 2.25 29.85 19.30
CA LEU A 168 0.93 30.08 18.70
C LEU A 168 -0.21 29.67 19.64
N ARG A 169 -0.06 28.53 20.35
CA ARG A 169 -0.99 28.15 21.42
C ARG A 169 -0.98 29.17 22.54
N PHE A 170 0.19 29.55 23.02
CA PHE A 170 0.33 30.49 24.13
C PHE A 170 -0.29 31.85 23.78
N TYR A 171 -0.04 32.37 22.58
CA TYR A 171 -0.64 33.59 22.07
C TYR A 171 -2.18 33.49 21.98
N GLY A 172 -2.71 32.35 21.52
CA GLY A 172 -4.14 32.06 21.50
C GLY A 172 -4.77 32.08 22.91
N GLU A 173 -4.12 31.46 23.90
CA GLU A 173 -4.60 31.49 25.29
C GLU A 173 -4.49 32.90 25.91
N LEU A 174 -3.47 33.69 25.59
CA LEU A 174 -3.37 35.09 26.04
C LEU A 174 -4.50 35.98 25.46
N LEU A 175 -4.88 35.76 24.20
CA LEU A 175 -6.02 36.41 23.54
C LEU A 175 -7.33 36.03 24.22
N GLN A 176 -7.54 34.74 24.48
CA GLN A 176 -8.72 34.20 25.15
C GLN A 176 -8.81 34.74 26.59
N ALA A 177 -7.69 34.78 27.32
CA ALA A 177 -7.61 35.33 28.67
C ALA A 177 -7.84 36.84 28.73
N GLY A 178 -7.92 37.55 27.59
CA GLY A 178 -8.21 38.98 27.56
C GLY A 178 -7.06 39.87 28.01
N ILE A 179 -5.81 39.40 27.84
CA ILE A 179 -4.62 40.14 28.27
C ILE A 179 -4.32 41.29 27.30
N PHE A 180 -4.51 41.09 25.99
CA PHE A 180 -4.18 42.11 24.99
C PHE A 180 -5.28 43.18 24.88
N ALA A 181 -4.92 44.43 25.17
CA ALA A 181 -5.80 45.58 24.95
C ALA A 181 -5.76 46.09 23.50
N ASN A 182 -4.74 45.70 22.73
CA ASN A 182 -4.56 46.14 21.35
C ASN A 182 -5.58 45.47 20.41
N LYS A 183 -6.34 46.27 19.65
CA LYS A 183 -7.36 45.79 18.71
C LYS A 183 -6.78 44.92 17.57
N ASN A 184 -5.50 45.09 17.25
CA ASN A 184 -4.82 44.33 16.20
C ASN A 184 -4.32 42.95 16.68
N ALA A 185 -4.46 42.60 17.96
CA ALA A 185 -3.97 41.33 18.48
C ALA A 185 -4.65 40.12 17.82
N LEU A 186 -5.97 40.18 17.62
CA LEU A 186 -6.69 39.13 16.90
C LEU A 186 -6.29 39.09 15.41
N SER A 187 -6.08 40.26 14.79
CA SER A 187 -5.64 40.37 13.40
C SER A 187 -4.24 39.78 13.18
N LEU A 188 -3.34 39.91 14.16
CA LEU A 188 -2.01 39.29 14.11
C LEU A 188 -2.14 37.76 14.06
N LEU A 189 -2.98 37.14 14.90
CA LEU A 189 -3.23 35.70 14.85
C LEU A 189 -3.79 35.27 13.50
N GLY A 190 -4.78 36.01 12.98
CA GLY A 190 -5.35 35.74 11.65
C GLY A 190 -4.31 35.80 10.53
N SER A 191 -3.44 36.82 10.56
CA SER A 191 -2.33 36.97 9.61
C SER A 191 -1.34 35.79 9.69
N VAL A 192 -0.96 35.38 10.91
CA VAL A 192 -0.07 34.23 11.11
C VAL A 192 -0.67 32.95 10.54
N LEU A 193 -1.92 32.63 10.88
CA LEU A 193 -2.61 31.44 10.38
C LEU A 193 -2.72 31.46 8.85
N THR A 194 -3.10 32.61 8.29
CA THR A 194 -3.21 32.81 6.83
C THR A 194 -1.86 32.61 6.15
N ASN A 195 -0.77 33.15 6.72
CA ASN A 195 0.57 33.01 6.17
C ASN A 195 1.05 31.55 6.24
N LEU A 196 0.85 30.86 7.36
CA LEU A 196 1.21 29.44 7.51
C LEU A 196 0.50 28.57 6.47
N ILE A 197 -0.79 28.82 6.26
CA ILE A 197 -1.61 28.09 5.30
C ILE A 197 -1.19 28.40 3.86
N ASN A 198 -0.92 29.67 3.54
CA ASN A 198 -0.47 30.08 2.21
C ASN A 198 0.95 29.59 1.86
N MET A 199 1.79 29.32 2.86
CA MET A 199 3.12 28.73 2.67
C MET A 199 3.06 27.24 2.33
N ASP A 200 1.99 26.55 2.75
CA ASP A 200 1.79 25.11 2.62
C ASP A 200 0.73 24.81 1.54
N LYS A 201 1.13 24.94 0.26
CA LYS A 201 0.25 24.64 -0.89
C LYS A 201 0.48 23.26 -1.49
N GLU A 202 1.74 22.89 -1.66
CA GLU A 202 2.11 21.58 -2.19
C GLU A 202 2.67 20.72 -1.06
N ASP A 203 3.72 21.21 -0.41
CA ASP A 203 4.32 20.59 0.77
C ASP A 203 3.72 21.17 2.06
N HIS A 204 3.48 20.32 3.06
CA HIS A 204 2.77 20.71 4.29
C HIS A 204 3.70 20.69 5.52
N PHE A 205 4.73 21.54 5.51
CA PHE A 205 5.75 21.59 6.58
C PHE A 205 5.21 22.14 7.90
N ASN A 206 4.16 22.97 7.85
CA ASN A 206 3.61 23.67 9.00
C ASN A 206 2.41 22.95 9.63
N ILE A 207 2.06 21.76 9.13
CA ILE A 207 0.91 20.96 9.60
C ILE A 207 0.91 20.74 11.12
N ALA A 208 2.06 20.45 11.72
CA ALA A 208 2.15 20.21 13.16
C ALA A 208 1.87 21.47 13.99
N ILE A 209 2.13 22.65 13.44
CA ILE A 209 1.84 23.95 14.08
C ILE A 209 0.33 24.20 14.04
N ILE A 210 -0.28 24.06 12.86
CA ILE A 210 -1.70 24.31 12.65
C ILE A 210 -2.54 23.27 13.41
N LEU A 211 -2.17 21.99 13.36
CA LEU A 211 -2.84 20.92 14.10
C LEU A 211 -2.80 21.17 15.62
N SER A 212 -1.68 21.65 16.15
CA SER A 212 -1.56 22.04 17.56
C SER A 212 -2.49 23.22 17.91
N PHE A 213 -2.62 24.19 17.02
CA PHE A 213 -3.57 25.28 17.19
C PHE A 213 -5.02 24.77 17.21
N CYS A 214 -5.40 23.88 16.27
CA CYS A 214 -6.73 23.26 16.26
C CYS A 214 -7.02 22.51 17.56
N LYS A 215 -6.07 21.74 18.09
CA LYS A 215 -6.25 20.96 19.33
C LYS A 215 -6.48 21.81 20.57
N HIS A 216 -5.75 22.92 20.70
CA HIS A 216 -5.70 23.68 21.96
C HIS A 216 -6.53 24.98 21.94
N CYS A 217 -6.79 25.52 20.76
CA CYS A 217 -7.48 26.79 20.55
C CYS A 217 -8.67 26.64 19.58
N GLY A 218 -8.87 25.49 18.95
CA GLY A 218 -9.90 25.32 17.92
C GLY A 218 -11.32 25.47 18.44
N ASP A 219 -11.60 25.08 19.68
CA ASP A 219 -12.90 25.25 20.33
C ASP A 219 -13.29 26.73 20.44
N ASP A 220 -12.37 27.59 20.88
CA ASP A 220 -12.59 29.02 21.04
C ASP A 220 -12.62 29.79 19.71
N PHE A 221 -11.67 29.51 18.83
CA PHE A 221 -11.42 30.32 17.64
C PHE A 221 -12.13 29.83 16.39
N ALA A 222 -12.43 28.53 16.30
CA ALA A 222 -13.03 27.91 15.13
C ALA A 222 -14.25 27.03 15.48
N GLY A 223 -14.72 27.01 16.74
CA GLY A 223 -15.87 26.23 17.17
C GLY A 223 -15.72 24.74 16.86
N LEU A 224 -14.50 24.20 16.92
CA LEU A 224 -14.22 22.80 16.55
C LEU A 224 -14.71 21.86 17.65
N VAL A 225 -15.30 20.75 17.21
CA VAL A 225 -15.69 19.61 18.04
C VAL A 225 -15.19 18.36 17.32
N PRO A 226 -14.36 17.52 17.96
CA PRO A 226 -13.88 16.29 17.33
C PRO A 226 -15.03 15.39 16.87
N ARG A 227 -14.86 14.73 15.73
CA ARG A 227 -15.84 13.83 15.09
C ARG A 227 -16.45 12.84 16.08
N LYS A 228 -15.60 12.09 16.80
CA LYS A 228 -16.06 11.11 17.79
C LYS A 228 -16.97 11.72 18.85
N MET A 229 -16.67 12.94 19.33
CA MET A 229 -17.49 13.61 20.34
C MET A 229 -18.81 14.11 19.76
N ARG A 230 -18.82 14.61 18.53
CA ARG A 230 -20.04 15.01 17.81
C ARG A 230 -20.96 13.80 17.56
N GLU A 231 -20.40 12.67 17.16
CA GLU A 231 -21.15 11.42 16.95
C GLU A 231 -21.79 10.93 18.24
N LEU A 232 -21.02 10.86 19.33
CA LEU A 232 -21.54 10.48 20.64
C LEU A 232 -22.60 11.47 21.15
N SER A 233 -22.39 12.77 20.94
CA SER A 233 -23.37 13.81 21.25
C SER A 233 -24.69 13.60 20.49
N SER A 234 -24.62 13.19 19.21
CA SER A 234 -25.80 12.88 18.40
C SER A 234 -26.46 11.55 18.81
N LYS A 235 -25.66 10.52 19.11
CA LYS A 235 -26.12 9.18 19.53
C LYS A 235 -26.87 9.22 20.86
N TYR A 236 -26.41 10.03 21.82
CA TYR A 236 -26.98 10.12 23.17
C TYR A 236 -27.80 11.39 23.43
N GLU A 237 -28.01 12.23 22.41
CA GLU A 237 -28.75 13.50 22.49
C GLU A 237 -28.21 14.44 23.60
N MET A 238 -26.88 14.48 23.77
CA MET A 238 -26.21 15.28 24.78
C MET A 238 -25.58 16.53 24.14
N GLU A 239 -25.97 17.72 24.57
CA GLU A 239 -25.44 18.97 24.01
C GLU A 239 -24.01 19.26 24.52
N ILE A 240 -23.07 19.48 23.58
CA ILE A 240 -21.70 19.89 23.92
C ILE A 240 -21.65 21.41 24.10
N PRO A 241 -21.17 21.91 25.25
CA PRO A 241 -21.01 23.35 25.48
C PRO A 241 -20.06 23.99 24.45
N LYS A 242 -20.47 25.14 23.90
CA LYS A 242 -19.69 25.88 22.89
C LYS A 242 -19.07 27.13 23.47
N SER A 243 -17.87 27.48 23.00
CA SER A 243 -17.22 28.72 23.39
C SER A 243 -17.93 29.93 22.79
N LEU A 244 -18.17 30.94 23.64
CA LEU A 244 -18.73 32.24 23.26
C LEU A 244 -17.66 33.32 23.10
N PHE A 245 -16.38 32.95 23.07
CA PHE A 245 -15.27 33.90 23.00
C PHE A 245 -15.28 34.72 21.70
N LEU A 246 -15.53 34.08 20.56
CA LEU A 246 -15.72 34.73 19.27
C LEU A 246 -17.16 34.58 18.78
N PRO A 247 -17.70 35.57 18.04
CA PRO A 247 -18.97 35.42 17.34
C PRO A 247 -18.94 34.24 16.35
N PRO A 248 -20.07 33.56 16.11
CA PRO A 248 -20.15 32.41 15.20
C PRO A 248 -19.62 32.70 13.78
N GLU A 249 -19.85 33.91 13.25
CA GLU A 249 -19.34 34.35 11.95
C GLU A 249 -17.81 34.35 11.88
N LYS A 250 -17.14 34.84 12.94
CA LYS A 250 -15.67 34.84 13.00
C LYS A 250 -15.12 33.44 13.17
N GLN A 251 -15.78 32.61 13.99
CA GLN A 251 -15.42 31.20 14.13
C GLN A 251 -15.56 30.45 12.80
N HIS A 252 -16.60 30.74 12.03
CA HIS A 252 -16.80 30.19 10.70
C HIS A 252 -15.66 30.55 9.74
N ASN A 253 -15.20 31.80 9.74
CA ASN A 253 -14.09 32.22 8.88
C ASN A 253 -12.79 31.46 9.19
N VAL A 254 -12.45 31.29 10.48
CA VAL A 254 -11.26 30.51 10.87
C VAL A 254 -11.44 29.04 10.50
N ARG A 255 -12.63 28.48 10.73
CA ARG A 255 -12.95 27.10 10.36
C ARG A 255 -12.86 26.87 8.85
N SER A 256 -13.35 27.80 8.04
CA SER A 256 -13.24 27.73 6.57
C SER A 256 -11.78 27.71 6.14
N LEU A 257 -10.96 28.60 6.70
CA LEU A 257 -9.54 28.66 6.43
C LEU A 257 -8.82 27.34 6.78
N LEU A 258 -9.18 26.71 7.89
CA LEU A 258 -8.64 25.39 8.28
C LEU A 258 -9.13 24.26 7.36
N LYS A 259 -10.37 24.32 6.88
CA LYS A 259 -10.91 23.36 5.90
C LYS A 259 -10.21 23.50 4.54
N ASP A 260 -9.96 24.72 4.09
CA ASP A 260 -9.20 24.97 2.85
C ASP A 260 -7.79 24.38 2.93
N TYR A 261 -7.12 24.52 4.09
CA TYR A 261 -5.85 23.84 4.36
C TYR A 261 -5.98 22.31 4.30
N TYR A 262 -7.04 21.75 4.89
CA TYR A 262 -7.29 20.31 4.85
C TYR A 262 -7.52 19.76 3.43
N VAL A 263 -8.19 20.54 2.56
CA VAL A 263 -8.37 20.18 1.15
C VAL A 263 -7.02 20.11 0.42
N SER A 264 -6.13 21.07 0.66
CA SER A 264 -4.76 21.06 0.15
C SER A 264 -3.97 19.85 0.66
N LEU A 265 -4.04 19.59 1.97
CA LEU A 265 -3.39 18.47 2.63
C LEU A 265 -3.86 17.12 2.08
N SER A 266 -5.17 17.00 1.82
CA SER A 266 -5.76 15.79 1.25
C SER A 266 -5.21 15.46 -0.13
N LYS A 267 -4.94 16.48 -0.96
CA LYS A 267 -4.27 16.30 -2.25
C LYS A 267 -2.82 15.86 -2.10
N HIS A 268 -2.10 16.45 -1.13
CA HIS A 268 -0.71 16.12 -0.84
C HIS A 268 -0.54 14.67 -0.37
N ILE A 269 -1.34 14.21 0.60
CA ILE A 269 -1.23 12.82 1.09
C ILE A 269 -1.54 11.78 0.00
N VAL A 270 -2.50 12.07 -0.88
CA VAL A 270 -2.81 11.19 -2.03
C VAL A 270 -1.64 11.15 -3.01
N LYS A 271 -1.02 12.30 -3.30
CA LYS A 271 0.16 12.39 -4.16
C LYS A 271 1.33 11.59 -3.59
N ASP A 272 1.66 11.79 -2.31
CA ASP A 272 2.77 11.09 -1.63
C ASP A 272 2.52 9.58 -1.53
N HIS A 273 1.27 9.17 -1.26
CA HIS A 273 0.87 7.76 -1.28
C HIS A 273 1.15 7.11 -2.63
N ILE A 274 0.75 7.76 -3.73
CA ILE A 274 1.00 7.27 -5.10
C ILE A 274 2.50 7.25 -5.41
N GLU A 275 3.25 8.30 -5.04
CA GLU A 275 4.69 8.38 -5.26
C GLU A 275 5.44 7.26 -4.52
N MET A 276 5.12 7.04 -3.26
CA MET A 276 5.67 5.96 -2.44
C MET A 276 5.42 4.59 -3.08
N GLN A 277 4.17 4.30 -3.46
CA GLN A 277 3.82 3.02 -4.11
C GLN A 277 4.52 2.82 -5.45
N ASN A 278 4.65 3.88 -6.26
CA ASN A 278 5.39 3.81 -7.52
C ASN A 278 6.88 3.55 -7.28
N PHE A 279 7.47 4.15 -6.25
CA PHE A 279 8.88 3.95 -5.89
C PHE A 279 9.15 2.53 -5.39
N GLU A 280 8.26 1.98 -4.56
CA GLU A 280 8.29 0.57 -4.13
C GLU A 280 8.21 -0.38 -5.33
N LYS A 281 7.27 -0.14 -6.26
CA LYS A 281 7.14 -0.93 -7.49
C LYS A 281 8.42 -0.93 -8.32
N GLN A 282 9.06 0.23 -8.45
CA GLN A 282 10.32 0.35 -9.17
C GLN A 282 11.45 -0.39 -8.45
N ASN A 283 11.52 -0.33 -7.12
CA ASN A 283 12.48 -1.09 -6.32
C ASN A 283 12.30 -2.59 -6.52
N MET A 284 11.06 -3.08 -6.53
CA MET A 284 10.73 -4.49 -6.79
C MET A 284 11.19 -4.95 -8.17
N ARG A 285 10.94 -4.16 -9.22
CA ARG A 285 11.41 -4.48 -10.59
C ARG A 285 12.94 -4.54 -10.68
N ILE A 286 13.64 -3.64 -9.99
CA ILE A 286 15.11 -3.64 -9.98
C ILE A 286 15.63 -4.87 -9.24
N LEU A 287 15.02 -5.20 -8.09
CA LEU A 287 15.37 -6.39 -7.34
C LEU A 287 15.16 -7.67 -8.16
N GLN A 288 14.06 -7.75 -8.92
CA GLN A 288 13.77 -8.87 -9.83
C GLN A 288 14.76 -8.98 -11.00
N THR A 289 15.16 -7.86 -11.59
CA THR A 289 16.03 -7.85 -12.78
C THR A 289 17.52 -7.95 -12.45
N LYS A 290 17.95 -7.46 -11.29
CA LYS A 290 19.37 -7.38 -10.90
C LYS A 290 19.73 -8.26 -9.70
N GLY A 291 18.76 -8.83 -9.00
CA GLY A 291 18.97 -9.63 -7.78
C GLY A 291 19.33 -8.82 -6.53
N GLU A 292 19.63 -7.52 -6.67
CA GLU A 292 20.01 -6.64 -5.57
C GLU A 292 19.47 -5.21 -5.75
N LEU A 293 19.31 -4.50 -4.63
CA LEU A 293 18.92 -3.09 -4.58
C LEU A 293 20.04 -2.28 -3.92
N SER A 294 20.42 -1.15 -4.52
CA SER A 294 21.46 -0.26 -3.99
C SER A 294 21.07 0.33 -2.63
N GLN A 295 22.07 0.63 -1.80
CA GLN A 295 21.85 1.21 -0.48
C GLN A 295 21.12 2.56 -0.57
N ASP A 296 21.51 3.44 -1.50
CA ASP A 296 20.86 4.75 -1.71
C ASP A 296 19.36 4.63 -2.01
N ARG A 297 18.91 3.57 -2.71
CA ARG A 297 17.48 3.36 -2.99
C ARG A 297 16.72 2.84 -1.78
N LYS A 298 17.37 2.03 -0.94
CA LYS A 298 16.80 1.58 0.35
C LYS A 298 16.62 2.78 1.28
N ASP A 299 17.66 3.58 1.44
CA ASP A 299 17.63 4.78 2.29
C ASP A 299 16.58 5.79 1.81
N ARG A 300 16.44 5.96 0.48
CA ARG A 300 15.40 6.83 -0.10
C ARG A 300 13.99 6.29 0.14
N LEU A 301 13.76 4.98 0.03
CA LEU A 301 12.44 4.40 0.32
C LEU A 301 12.08 4.59 1.80
N GLU A 302 13.03 4.34 2.71
CA GLU A 302 12.81 4.55 4.15
C GLU A 302 12.50 6.02 4.50
N GLN A 303 13.18 6.97 3.83
CA GLN A 303 12.87 8.39 3.97
C GLN A 303 11.47 8.75 3.47
N LEU A 304 11.06 8.23 2.30
CA LEU A 304 9.71 8.44 1.75
C LEU A 304 8.63 7.83 2.66
N GLN A 305 8.82 6.60 3.12
CA GLN A 305 7.92 5.93 4.05
C GLN A 305 7.80 6.70 5.37
N SER A 306 8.92 7.12 5.97
CA SER A 306 8.89 7.89 7.23
C SER A 306 8.22 9.25 7.08
N ALA A 307 8.39 9.92 5.93
CA ALA A 307 7.71 11.19 5.65
C ALA A 307 6.20 10.98 5.46
N TYR A 308 5.82 9.97 4.68
CA TYR A 308 4.44 9.59 4.42
C TYR A 308 3.69 9.19 5.70
N GLU A 309 4.27 8.35 6.55
CA GLU A 309 3.66 7.93 7.82
C GLU A 309 3.37 9.12 8.74
N LYS A 310 4.31 10.07 8.83
CA LYS A 310 4.12 11.30 9.61
C LYS A 310 3.00 12.17 9.01
N LEU A 311 2.96 12.31 7.69
CA LEU A 311 1.92 13.07 7.01
C LEU A 311 0.54 12.41 7.19
N LEU A 312 0.47 11.08 7.06
CA LEU A 312 -0.74 10.28 7.27
C LEU A 312 -1.26 10.43 8.70
N ALA A 313 -0.39 10.29 9.70
CA ALA A 313 -0.77 10.43 11.10
C ALA A 313 -1.30 11.84 11.42
N ASN A 314 -0.66 12.88 10.88
CA ASN A 314 -1.14 14.26 11.05
C ASN A 314 -2.47 14.49 10.32
N THR A 315 -2.63 13.95 9.11
CA THR A 315 -3.86 14.09 8.31
C THR A 315 -5.05 13.43 8.98
N LYS A 316 -4.89 12.21 9.53
CA LYS A 316 -5.92 11.52 10.32
C LYS A 316 -6.34 12.33 11.55
N GLN A 317 -5.38 12.93 12.25
CA GLN A 317 -5.71 13.78 13.40
C GLN A 317 -6.41 15.07 12.99
N PHE A 318 -6.06 15.63 11.82
CA PHE A 318 -6.69 16.83 11.30
C PHE A 318 -8.13 16.57 10.87
N SER A 319 -8.37 15.43 10.20
CA SER A 319 -9.69 14.99 9.75
C SER A 319 -10.63 14.76 10.94
N GLU A 320 -10.14 14.10 12.00
CA GLU A 320 -10.89 13.88 13.24
C GLU A 320 -11.29 15.20 13.92
N ILE A 321 -10.38 16.18 13.98
CA ILE A 321 -10.63 17.44 14.69
C ILE A 321 -11.53 18.40 13.89
N LEU A 322 -11.37 18.43 12.58
CA LEU A 322 -12.22 19.24 11.69
C LEU A 322 -13.54 18.57 11.35
N ASP A 323 -13.69 17.30 11.71
CA ASP A 323 -14.82 16.48 11.36
C ASP A 323 -15.00 16.38 9.83
N GLU A 324 -13.90 16.02 9.16
CA GLU A 324 -13.80 15.82 7.72
C GLU A 324 -13.40 14.37 7.40
N ASP A 325 -13.81 13.87 6.24
CA ASP A 325 -13.49 12.51 5.83
C ASP A 325 -12.05 12.39 5.34
N MET A 326 -11.39 11.30 5.72
CA MET A 326 -10.07 10.97 5.21
C MET A 326 -10.15 10.70 3.70
N PRO A 327 -9.25 11.27 2.87
CA PRO A 327 -9.23 10.95 1.45
C PRO A 327 -8.99 9.45 1.21
N VAL A 328 -9.61 8.92 0.16
CA VAL A 328 -9.46 7.51 -0.22
C VAL A 328 -8.03 7.25 -0.72
N LEU A 329 -7.24 6.55 0.09
CA LEU A 329 -5.89 6.13 -0.24
C LEU A 329 -5.95 4.75 -0.90
N LYS A 330 -6.28 4.73 -2.20
CA LYS A 330 -6.33 3.48 -2.96
C LYS A 330 -4.96 2.81 -2.89
N ALA A 331 -4.89 1.62 -2.31
CA ALA A 331 -3.71 0.80 -2.50
C ALA A 331 -3.68 0.43 -3.99
N GLN A 332 -2.66 0.89 -4.73
CA GLN A 332 -2.30 0.15 -5.92
C GLN A 332 -2.03 -1.30 -5.47
N SER A 333 -2.63 -2.28 -6.15
CA SER A 333 -2.39 -3.69 -5.92
C SER A 333 -0.94 -4.02 -6.31
N LEU A 334 -0.03 -3.62 -5.44
CA LEU A 334 1.26 -4.26 -5.29
C LEU A 334 0.94 -5.66 -4.75
N PRO A 335 1.53 -6.74 -5.30
CA PRO A 335 1.41 -8.05 -4.70
C PRO A 335 1.94 -7.90 -3.26
N LYS A 336 1.04 -7.85 -2.29
CA LYS A 336 1.42 -7.76 -0.89
C LYS A 336 2.16 -9.06 -0.58
N SER A 337 3.48 -8.95 -0.40
CA SER A 337 4.16 -9.87 0.49
C SER A 337 3.63 -9.61 1.90
N GLU A 338 3.26 -10.68 2.59
CA GLU A 338 2.95 -10.79 4.02
C GLU A 338 1.48 -10.60 4.43
N GLU A 339 0.84 -11.73 4.75
CA GLU A 339 0.67 -12.11 6.17
C GLU A 339 0.92 -13.62 6.33
N SER A 340 2.18 -13.94 6.62
CA SER A 340 2.52 -15.04 7.51
C SER A 340 2.45 -14.45 8.92
N MET A 341 1.33 -14.69 9.60
CA MET A 341 1.22 -14.61 11.05
C MET A 341 0.41 -15.79 11.55
N ILE A 342 1.09 -16.93 11.77
CA ILE A 342 0.62 -17.92 12.74
C ILE A 342 1.60 -17.91 13.90
N VAL A 343 1.12 -17.37 15.01
CA VAL A 343 1.65 -17.52 16.35
C VAL A 343 1.81 -19.01 16.64
N THR A 344 3.01 -19.42 17.02
CA THR A 344 3.27 -20.78 17.53
C THR A 344 2.50 -21.00 18.83
N GLY A 345 1.39 -21.72 18.74
CA GLY A 345 0.73 -22.39 19.84
C GLY A 345 0.50 -23.84 19.44
N SER A 346 1.27 -24.74 20.03
CA SER A 346 1.21 -26.19 19.84
C SER A 346 -0.23 -26.75 19.85
N GLY A 347 -0.63 -27.37 18.74
CA GLY A 347 -1.81 -28.22 18.60
C GLY A 347 -1.85 -28.79 17.18
N PRO A 348 -2.04 -30.11 16.99
CA PRO A 348 -2.30 -30.68 15.67
C PRO A 348 -3.74 -30.33 15.28
N ASP A 349 -3.99 -30.25 13.98
CA ASP A 349 -5.28 -30.03 13.30
C ASP A 349 -5.45 -28.63 12.69
N LEU A 350 -4.92 -28.48 11.48
CA LEU A 350 -5.42 -27.54 10.48
C LEU A 350 -5.59 -28.31 9.17
N GLU A 351 -6.85 -28.62 8.86
CA GLU A 351 -7.32 -29.02 7.54
C GLU A 351 -7.02 -27.89 6.55
N ASP A 352 -6.05 -28.12 5.66
CA ASP A 352 -5.64 -27.17 4.63
C ASP A 352 -6.38 -27.46 3.33
N GLY A 353 -7.37 -26.62 3.02
CA GLY A 353 -8.19 -26.73 1.80
C GLY A 353 -8.51 -25.40 1.13
N SER A 354 -7.89 -24.29 1.54
CA SER A 354 -8.18 -22.96 0.96
C SER A 354 -6.97 -22.19 0.44
N ALA A 355 -5.80 -22.83 0.36
CA ALA A 355 -4.72 -22.32 -0.47
C ALA A 355 -5.05 -22.52 -1.96
N SER A 356 -4.59 -21.61 -2.82
CA SER A 356 -4.32 -21.84 -4.25
C SER A 356 -5.44 -21.62 -5.31
N ILE A 357 -6.07 -20.43 -5.34
CA ILE A 357 -6.57 -19.88 -6.62
C ILE A 357 -5.83 -18.58 -7.02
N GLU A 358 -5.43 -17.74 -6.07
CA GLU A 358 -4.77 -16.46 -6.37
C GLU A 358 -3.27 -16.57 -6.74
N ASN A 359 -2.66 -17.77 -6.68
CA ASN A 359 -1.21 -17.97 -6.87
C ASN A 359 -0.82 -18.61 -8.22
N ILE A 360 -1.79 -18.85 -9.11
CA ILE A 360 -1.60 -19.55 -10.40
C ILE A 360 -0.75 -18.71 -11.38
N TRP A 361 -0.96 -17.39 -11.39
CA TRP A 361 -0.30 -16.46 -12.30
C TRP A 361 0.63 -15.54 -11.51
N CYS A 362 1.92 -15.56 -11.81
CA CYS A 362 2.96 -14.81 -11.09
C CYS A 362 2.70 -13.29 -11.02
N ASP A 363 1.98 -12.76 -12.00
CA ASP A 363 1.63 -11.36 -12.14
C ASP A 363 0.33 -11.18 -12.96
N VAL A 364 -0.27 -9.99 -12.84
CA VAL A 364 -1.55 -9.63 -13.46
C VAL A 364 -1.46 -9.50 -14.98
N GLU A 365 -0.30 -9.13 -15.53
CA GLU A 365 -0.12 -8.99 -16.98
C GLU A 365 -0.11 -10.37 -17.65
N THR A 366 0.61 -11.31 -17.06
CA THR A 366 0.56 -12.73 -17.41
C THR A 366 -0.86 -13.28 -17.28
N GLN A 367 -1.56 -13.01 -16.16
CA GLN A 367 -2.96 -13.43 -16.00
C GLN A 367 -3.86 -12.88 -17.12
N ARG A 368 -3.76 -11.58 -17.43
CA ARG A 368 -4.52 -10.97 -18.54
C ARG A 368 -4.15 -11.60 -19.88
N PHE A 369 -2.88 -11.93 -20.10
CA PHE A 369 -2.46 -12.60 -21.33
C PHE A 369 -3.09 -14.00 -21.52
N TYR A 370 -3.31 -14.78 -20.46
CA TYR A 370 -3.92 -16.12 -20.58
C TYR A 370 -5.44 -16.15 -20.36
N CYS A 371 -6.02 -15.19 -19.64
CA CYS A 371 -7.43 -15.21 -19.22
C CYS A 371 -8.30 -14.13 -19.90
N ASP A 372 -7.73 -13.00 -20.32
CA ASP A 372 -8.47 -11.90 -20.95
C ASP A 372 -8.30 -11.97 -22.48
N LEU A 373 -9.21 -12.69 -23.14
CA LEU A 373 -9.28 -12.85 -24.60
C LEU A 373 -10.36 -11.93 -25.18
N PRO A 374 -10.18 -11.38 -26.40
CA PRO A 374 -11.19 -10.58 -27.07
C PRO A 374 -12.55 -11.29 -27.20
N GLU A 375 -13.63 -10.58 -26.87
CA GLU A 375 -14.99 -11.11 -27.05
C GLU A 375 -15.37 -11.18 -28.53
N LEU A 376 -15.42 -12.38 -29.09
CA LEU A 376 -15.76 -12.59 -30.51
C LEU A 376 -17.18 -12.14 -30.87
N THR A 377 -18.09 -12.05 -29.91
CA THR A 377 -19.48 -11.59 -30.10
C THR A 377 -19.58 -10.15 -30.62
N VAL A 378 -18.54 -9.34 -30.41
CA VAL A 378 -18.45 -7.97 -30.93
C VAL A 378 -18.14 -7.95 -32.44
N PHE A 379 -17.47 -8.99 -32.94
CA PHE A 379 -16.95 -9.06 -34.31
C PHE A 379 -17.70 -10.04 -35.21
N LEU A 380 -18.40 -11.03 -34.62
CA LEU A 380 -19.14 -12.07 -35.33
C LEU A 380 -20.56 -12.22 -34.77
N PRO A 381 -21.58 -12.45 -35.62
CA PRO A 381 -22.92 -12.81 -35.16
C PRO A 381 -22.88 -14.07 -34.29
N THR A 382 -23.70 -14.11 -33.23
CA THR A 382 -23.72 -15.19 -32.23
C THR A 382 -23.96 -16.59 -32.81
N ALA A 383 -24.52 -16.68 -34.02
CA ALA A 383 -24.72 -17.93 -34.76
C ALA A 383 -23.42 -18.61 -35.21
N PHE A 384 -22.30 -17.87 -35.29
CA PHE A 384 -20.99 -18.41 -35.65
C PHE A 384 -20.17 -18.89 -34.43
N LEU A 385 -20.71 -18.72 -33.22
CA LEU A 385 -20.08 -19.17 -31.98
C LEU A 385 -20.70 -20.49 -31.55
N ASN A 386 -19.86 -21.52 -31.44
CA ASN A 386 -20.32 -22.80 -30.92
C ASN A 386 -20.54 -22.65 -29.42
N LYS A 387 -21.79 -22.42 -29.00
CA LYS A 387 -22.18 -22.42 -27.59
C LYS A 387 -21.98 -23.83 -27.02
N GLY A 388 -20.85 -24.04 -26.35
CA GLY A 388 -20.69 -25.09 -25.35
C GLY A 388 -20.80 -26.54 -25.86
N GLN A 389 -20.08 -26.91 -26.92
CA GLN A 389 -19.69 -28.30 -27.04
C GLN A 389 -18.47 -28.53 -26.15
N THR A 390 -18.68 -29.28 -25.07
CA THR A 390 -17.62 -30.07 -24.45
C THR A 390 -16.83 -30.77 -25.58
N PRO A 391 -15.49 -30.78 -25.52
CA PRO A 391 -14.69 -31.45 -26.53
C PRO A 391 -15.21 -32.88 -26.73
N PRO A 392 -15.31 -33.39 -27.97
CA PRO A 392 -15.55 -34.81 -28.17
C PRO A 392 -14.48 -35.59 -27.40
N PRO A 393 -14.80 -36.77 -26.81
CA PRO A 393 -13.84 -37.52 -26.02
C PRO A 393 -12.74 -38.02 -26.96
N ALA A 394 -11.67 -37.22 -27.10
CA ALA A 394 -10.41 -37.71 -27.62
C ALA A 394 -9.84 -38.66 -26.55
N GLU A 395 -9.65 -39.91 -26.94
CA GLU A 395 -9.11 -41.04 -26.18
C GLU A 395 -8.56 -40.68 -24.80
N ILE A 396 -9.37 -41.00 -23.80
CA ILE A 396 -9.25 -40.48 -22.44
C ILE A 396 -7.98 -41.08 -21.81
N VAL A 397 -6.91 -40.31 -21.77
CA VAL A 397 -5.90 -40.48 -20.72
C VAL A 397 -6.64 -40.20 -19.41
N THR A 398 -7.15 -41.24 -18.76
CA THR A 398 -7.82 -41.14 -17.47
C THR A 398 -6.78 -41.01 -16.36
N GLU A 399 -7.23 -40.61 -15.17
CA GLU A 399 -6.39 -40.66 -13.96
C GLU A 399 -5.80 -42.06 -13.74
N GLU A 400 -6.54 -43.12 -14.11
CA GLU A 400 -6.09 -44.52 -14.08
C GLU A 400 -4.90 -44.80 -15.01
N VAL A 401 -4.81 -44.19 -16.20
CA VAL A 401 -3.64 -44.32 -17.11
C VAL A 401 -2.39 -43.65 -16.54
N LEU A 402 -2.58 -42.62 -15.72
CA LEU A 402 -1.47 -42.02 -15.01
C LEU A 402 -1.02 -42.91 -13.83
N ASP A 403 -1.89 -43.74 -13.26
CA ASP A 403 -1.59 -44.67 -12.16
C ASP A 403 -1.11 -46.07 -12.60
N SER A 404 -1.40 -46.49 -13.84
CA SER A 404 -0.92 -47.75 -14.41
C SER A 404 0.58 -47.72 -14.74
N GLU A 405 1.26 -48.88 -14.79
CA GLU A 405 2.58 -48.94 -15.44
C GLU A 405 2.44 -48.51 -16.91
N LEU A 406 3.43 -47.78 -17.43
CA LEU A 406 3.41 -47.35 -18.83
C LEU A 406 3.38 -48.62 -19.70
N PRO A 407 2.35 -48.83 -20.55
CA PRO A 407 2.35 -49.95 -21.47
C PRO A 407 3.57 -49.79 -22.38
N VAL A 408 4.53 -50.70 -22.26
CA VAL A 408 5.71 -50.72 -23.13
C VAL A 408 5.26 -50.90 -24.60
N GLU A 409 4.09 -51.52 -24.82
CA GLU A 409 3.47 -51.78 -26.11
C GLU A 409 2.87 -50.53 -26.80
N ASP A 410 2.32 -49.54 -26.08
CA ASP A 410 1.78 -48.29 -26.68
C ASP A 410 2.87 -47.40 -27.30
N LEU A 411 4.12 -47.59 -26.89
CA LEU A 411 5.28 -46.92 -27.46
C LEU A 411 5.84 -47.66 -28.69
N ASP A 412 5.43 -48.91 -28.94
CA ASP A 412 6.00 -49.80 -29.97
C ASP A 412 5.00 -50.27 -31.06
N GLU A 413 3.68 -50.11 -30.91
CA GLU A 413 2.68 -50.68 -31.85
C GLU A 413 2.51 -49.97 -33.22
N ASP A 414 3.13 -48.82 -33.47
CA ASP A 414 3.11 -48.16 -34.80
C ASP A 414 4.34 -48.50 -35.66
N SER A 415 4.80 -49.76 -35.61
CA SER A 415 5.99 -50.26 -36.30
C SER A 415 5.85 -50.44 -37.83
N LYS A 416 4.93 -49.71 -38.48
CA LYS A 416 4.75 -49.69 -39.95
C LYS A 416 4.35 -48.32 -40.53
N SER A 417 5.09 -47.27 -40.21
CA SER A 417 5.20 -46.10 -41.10
C SER A 417 6.50 -45.35 -40.82
N GLU A 418 7.60 -45.90 -41.30
CA GLU A 418 8.84 -45.13 -41.44
C GLU A 418 8.67 -44.14 -42.59
N ASP A 419 8.25 -42.93 -42.25
CA ASP A 419 8.80 -41.72 -42.86
C ASP A 419 8.58 -40.57 -41.87
N ALA A 420 9.55 -39.66 -41.77
CA ALA A 420 9.30 -38.35 -41.20
C ALA A 420 8.10 -37.73 -41.96
N PRO A 421 7.32 -36.79 -41.38
CA PRO A 421 6.47 -35.97 -42.22
C PRO A 421 7.37 -35.13 -43.14
N ALA A 422 7.74 -35.70 -44.28
CA ALA A 422 8.20 -34.93 -45.43
C ALA A 422 7.04 -33.99 -45.79
N PRO A 423 7.32 -32.74 -46.19
CA PRO A 423 6.28 -31.91 -46.77
C PRO A 423 5.78 -32.64 -48.02
N GLU A 424 4.59 -33.24 -47.93
CA GLU A 424 3.87 -33.71 -49.11
C GLU A 424 3.81 -32.53 -50.09
N GLU A 425 4.45 -32.69 -51.25
CA GLU A 425 4.32 -31.78 -52.37
C GLU A 425 2.84 -31.58 -52.69
N GLU A 426 2.50 -30.33 -53.00
CA GLU A 426 1.14 -29.90 -53.31
C GLU A 426 0.52 -30.73 -54.44
N VAL A 427 -0.37 -31.66 -54.10
CA VAL A 427 -1.45 -32.01 -55.02
C VAL A 427 -2.51 -30.94 -54.84
N GLU A 428 -2.53 -29.97 -55.77
CA GLU A 428 -3.55 -28.93 -55.86
C GLU A 428 -4.94 -29.57 -55.92
N ASP A 429 -5.62 -29.63 -54.77
CA ASP A 429 -7.06 -29.87 -54.76
C ASP A 429 -7.73 -28.57 -55.25
N SER A 430 -8.20 -28.65 -56.49
CA SER A 430 -8.75 -27.56 -57.30
C SER A 430 -10.14 -27.13 -56.81
N THR A 431 -10.22 -26.69 -55.56
CA THR A 431 -11.39 -25.96 -55.06
C THR A 431 -11.16 -24.47 -55.24
N ALA A 432 -11.98 -23.86 -56.09
CA ALA A 432 -11.95 -22.45 -56.51
C ALA A 432 -11.69 -21.47 -55.36
N THR A 433 -10.42 -21.15 -55.13
CA THR A 433 -9.99 -20.04 -54.26
C THR A 433 -9.42 -18.97 -55.19
N THR A 434 -10.02 -17.78 -55.20
CA THR A 434 -9.57 -16.66 -56.04
C THR A 434 -8.08 -16.41 -55.80
N ALA A 435 -7.28 -16.26 -56.85
CA ALA A 435 -5.82 -16.06 -56.75
C ALA A 435 -5.43 -14.92 -55.78
N SER A 436 -6.29 -13.91 -55.64
CA SER A 436 -6.16 -12.84 -54.65
C SER A 436 -6.18 -13.33 -53.20
N ASN A 437 -7.08 -14.25 -52.84
CA ASN A 437 -7.18 -14.77 -51.47
C ASN A 437 -5.98 -15.64 -51.07
N LYS A 438 -5.35 -16.33 -52.04
CA LYS A 438 -4.09 -17.08 -51.81
C LYS A 438 -2.95 -16.12 -51.44
N ILE A 439 -2.80 -15.03 -52.20
CA ILE A 439 -1.76 -14.01 -51.96
C ILE A 439 -1.96 -13.33 -50.60
N VAL A 440 -3.21 -12.99 -50.23
CA VAL A 440 -3.51 -12.34 -48.94
C VAL A 440 -3.22 -13.29 -47.78
N LEU A 441 -3.55 -14.58 -47.88
CA LEU A 441 -3.22 -15.57 -46.85
C LEU A 441 -1.71 -15.75 -46.70
N GLU A 442 -0.96 -15.83 -47.80
CA GLU A 442 0.51 -15.95 -47.74
C GLU A 442 1.14 -14.71 -47.11
N ALA A 443 0.66 -13.51 -47.45
CA ALA A 443 1.11 -12.27 -46.81
C ALA A 443 0.77 -12.26 -45.31
N PHE A 444 -0.40 -12.73 -44.92
CA PHE A 444 -0.81 -12.87 -43.51
C PHE A 444 0.12 -13.81 -42.74
N LEU A 445 0.36 -15.03 -43.27
CA LEU A 445 1.23 -16.02 -42.63
C LEU A 445 2.69 -15.54 -42.54
N ASN A 446 3.17 -14.80 -43.54
CA ASN A 446 4.51 -14.19 -43.51
C ASN A 446 4.63 -13.05 -42.49
N ASN A 447 3.52 -12.38 -42.16
CA ASN A 447 3.51 -11.32 -41.15
C ASN A 447 3.29 -11.85 -39.72
N LEU A 448 2.73 -13.06 -39.55
CA LEU A 448 2.44 -13.64 -38.25
C LEU A 448 3.65 -13.70 -37.28
N PRO A 449 4.89 -13.98 -37.75
CA PRO A 449 6.10 -13.90 -36.90
C PRO A 449 6.45 -12.50 -36.36
N ASN A 450 5.81 -11.44 -36.88
CA ASN A 450 5.98 -10.06 -36.42
C ASN A 450 4.93 -9.66 -35.36
N CYS A 451 3.92 -10.50 -35.11
CA CYS A 451 2.89 -10.26 -34.09
C CYS A 451 3.41 -10.61 -32.69
N VAL A 452 4.38 -9.82 -32.19
CA VAL A 452 5.14 -10.09 -30.95
C VAL A 452 4.60 -9.37 -29.71
N ASN A 453 3.34 -8.93 -29.73
CA ASN A 453 2.66 -8.38 -28.57
C ASN A 453 1.17 -8.73 -28.58
N ARG A 454 0.49 -8.52 -27.44
CA ARG A 454 -0.91 -8.88 -27.22
C ARG A 454 -1.84 -8.25 -28.26
N GLU A 455 -1.72 -6.95 -28.51
CA GLU A 455 -2.61 -6.23 -29.42
C GLU A 455 -2.44 -6.70 -30.87
N MET A 456 -1.21 -6.90 -31.33
CA MET A 456 -0.92 -7.36 -32.68
C MET A 456 -1.46 -8.76 -32.95
N ILE A 457 -1.31 -9.68 -32.00
CA ILE A 457 -1.77 -11.05 -32.17
C ILE A 457 -3.30 -11.16 -32.07
N ASP A 458 -3.92 -10.38 -31.19
CA ASP A 458 -5.38 -10.29 -31.07
C ASP A 458 -5.99 -9.76 -32.36
N ASN A 459 -5.45 -8.66 -32.89
CA ASN A 459 -5.90 -8.08 -34.16
C ASN A 459 -5.71 -9.05 -35.32
N ALA A 460 -4.59 -9.78 -35.37
CA ALA A 460 -4.37 -10.80 -36.40
C ALA A 460 -5.39 -11.95 -36.30
N ALA A 461 -5.76 -12.37 -35.09
CA ALA A 461 -6.76 -13.43 -34.89
C ALA A 461 -8.15 -12.99 -35.36
N ILE A 462 -8.54 -11.75 -35.03
CA ILE A 462 -9.80 -11.15 -35.49
C ILE A 462 -9.81 -10.96 -37.01
N ASP A 463 -8.72 -10.44 -37.59
CA ASP A 463 -8.58 -10.28 -39.04
C ASP A 463 -8.74 -11.63 -39.75
N PHE A 464 -8.04 -12.68 -39.29
CA PHE A 464 -8.19 -14.01 -39.86
C PHE A 464 -9.64 -14.53 -39.81
N LEU A 465 -10.35 -14.33 -38.68
CA LEU A 465 -11.75 -14.74 -38.53
C LEU A 465 -12.68 -14.04 -39.51
N VAL A 466 -12.48 -12.75 -39.72
CA VAL A 466 -13.39 -11.90 -40.51
C VAL A 466 -13.08 -11.97 -42.00
N THR A 467 -11.80 -12.02 -42.38
CA THR A 467 -11.37 -11.81 -43.77
C THR A 467 -10.84 -13.07 -44.45
N LEU A 468 -10.32 -14.05 -43.69
CA LEU A 468 -9.61 -15.22 -44.25
C LEU A 468 -10.21 -16.57 -43.85
N ASN A 469 -11.29 -16.61 -43.07
CA ASN A 469 -11.86 -17.86 -42.56
C ASN A 469 -12.51 -18.71 -43.66
N ASN A 470 -11.81 -19.77 -44.08
CA ASN A 470 -12.38 -20.88 -44.85
C ASN A 470 -11.62 -22.18 -44.55
N LYS A 471 -12.20 -23.32 -44.96
CA LYS A 471 -11.66 -24.65 -44.65
C LYS A 471 -10.20 -24.84 -45.12
N HIS A 472 -9.85 -24.33 -46.30
CA HIS A 472 -8.50 -24.44 -46.85
C HIS A 472 -7.50 -23.59 -46.05
N ASN A 473 -7.87 -22.33 -45.77
CA ASN A 473 -7.05 -21.39 -45.03
C ASN A 473 -6.80 -21.84 -43.59
N ARG A 474 -7.79 -22.48 -42.93
CA ARG A 474 -7.62 -23.05 -41.58
C ARG A 474 -6.56 -24.14 -41.56
N LYS A 475 -6.55 -25.05 -42.54
CA LYS A 475 -5.50 -26.07 -42.67
C LYS A 475 -4.11 -25.46 -42.89
N LYS A 476 -4.00 -24.47 -43.78
CA LYS A 476 -2.73 -23.75 -44.01
C LYS A 476 -2.26 -22.98 -42.78
N LEU A 477 -3.17 -22.38 -42.03
CA LEU A 477 -2.89 -21.73 -40.75
C LEU A 477 -2.33 -22.72 -39.71
N VAL A 478 -2.98 -23.87 -39.51
CA VAL A 478 -2.49 -24.90 -38.56
C VAL A 478 -1.07 -25.33 -38.90
N ARG A 479 -0.78 -25.60 -40.19
CA ARG A 479 0.57 -25.92 -40.66
C ARG A 479 1.56 -24.78 -40.44
N GLY A 480 1.16 -23.53 -40.67
CA GLY A 480 1.98 -22.35 -40.41
C GLY A 480 2.32 -22.14 -38.93
N LEU A 481 1.34 -22.36 -38.04
CA LEU A 481 1.55 -22.29 -36.58
C LEU A 481 2.46 -23.42 -36.09
N PHE A 482 2.22 -24.65 -36.55
CA PHE A 482 3.04 -25.82 -36.21
C PHE A 482 4.49 -25.70 -36.70
N GLY A 483 4.67 -25.10 -37.88
CA GLY A 483 5.96 -24.86 -38.55
C GLY A 483 6.79 -23.71 -37.98
N VAL A 484 6.47 -23.21 -36.79
CA VAL A 484 7.26 -22.16 -36.11
C VAL A 484 8.74 -22.56 -36.02
N ASN A 485 9.62 -21.61 -36.33
CA ASN A 485 11.06 -21.84 -36.28
C ASN A 485 11.48 -22.21 -34.85
N ARG A 486 12.24 -23.31 -34.71
CA ARG A 486 12.69 -23.85 -33.41
C ARG A 486 13.49 -22.86 -32.56
N THR A 487 14.07 -21.81 -33.15
CA THR A 487 14.79 -20.75 -32.43
C THR A 487 13.90 -19.60 -31.96
N ARG A 488 12.67 -19.47 -32.51
CA ARG A 488 11.70 -18.41 -32.18
C ARG A 488 10.70 -18.87 -31.12
N LEU A 489 11.22 -19.31 -29.98
CA LEU A 489 10.40 -19.75 -28.84
C LEU A 489 9.57 -18.61 -28.24
N ASP A 490 9.96 -17.36 -28.48
CA ASP A 490 9.24 -16.14 -28.11
C ASP A 490 7.84 -16.05 -28.77
N LEU A 491 7.62 -16.73 -29.89
CA LEU A 491 6.34 -16.71 -30.61
C LEU A 491 5.29 -17.66 -30.04
N LEU A 492 5.69 -18.69 -29.29
CA LEU A 492 4.80 -19.75 -28.84
C LEU A 492 3.63 -19.24 -27.97
N PRO A 493 3.82 -18.32 -27.00
CA PRO A 493 2.71 -17.78 -26.22
C PRO A 493 1.69 -17.04 -27.08
N PHE A 494 2.17 -16.27 -28.07
CA PHE A 494 1.31 -15.52 -28.99
C PHE A 494 0.55 -16.47 -29.91
N TYR A 495 1.20 -17.49 -30.46
CA TYR A 495 0.53 -18.48 -31.32
C TYR A 495 -0.51 -19.29 -30.54
N ALA A 496 -0.23 -19.66 -29.29
CA ALA A 496 -1.21 -20.30 -28.41
C ALA A 496 -2.39 -19.36 -28.11
N ARG A 497 -2.13 -18.07 -27.84
CA ARG A 497 -3.18 -17.06 -27.66
C ARG A 497 -4.04 -16.90 -28.91
N PHE A 498 -3.42 -16.81 -30.08
CA PHE A 498 -4.10 -16.75 -31.37
C PHE A 498 -5.10 -17.90 -31.53
N VAL A 499 -4.65 -19.13 -31.28
CA VAL A 499 -5.52 -20.32 -31.35
C VAL A 499 -6.62 -20.27 -30.30
N ALA A 500 -6.34 -19.81 -29.08
CA ALA A 500 -7.32 -19.68 -28.01
C ALA A 500 -8.42 -18.68 -28.34
N ILE A 501 -8.09 -17.59 -29.04
CA ILE A 501 -9.05 -16.61 -29.55
C ILE A 501 -9.93 -17.24 -30.64
N LEU A 502 -9.37 -18.04 -31.55
CA LEU A 502 -10.15 -18.70 -32.60
C LEU A 502 -11.05 -19.82 -32.07
N HIS A 503 -10.66 -20.49 -31.00
CA HIS A 503 -11.26 -21.74 -30.53
C HIS A 503 -12.78 -21.72 -30.35
N PRO A 504 -13.43 -20.66 -29.81
CA PRO A 504 -14.89 -20.62 -29.66
C PRO A 504 -15.66 -20.65 -30.99
N ALA A 505 -15.05 -20.21 -32.08
CA ALA A 505 -15.64 -20.22 -33.43
C ALA A 505 -15.12 -21.38 -34.28
N LEU A 506 -13.84 -21.74 -34.12
CA LEU A 506 -13.09 -22.69 -34.96
C LEU A 506 -12.31 -23.70 -34.10
N PRO A 507 -13.01 -24.57 -33.33
CA PRO A 507 -12.34 -25.51 -32.42
C PRO A 507 -11.42 -26.50 -33.14
N GLU A 508 -11.67 -26.78 -34.42
CA GLU A 508 -10.83 -27.68 -35.23
C GLU A 508 -9.38 -27.22 -35.35
N VAL A 509 -9.13 -25.90 -35.35
CA VAL A 509 -7.78 -25.34 -35.46
C VAL A 509 -6.95 -25.71 -34.23
N GLY A 510 -7.54 -25.59 -33.04
CA GLY A 510 -6.88 -25.98 -31.79
C GLY A 510 -6.70 -27.49 -31.68
N ASN A 511 -7.73 -28.27 -32.04
CA ASN A 511 -7.69 -29.73 -31.97
C ASN A 511 -6.62 -30.33 -32.90
N GLU A 512 -6.57 -29.89 -34.16
CA GLU A 512 -5.59 -30.38 -35.14
C GLU A 512 -4.16 -30.02 -34.72
N LEU A 513 -3.93 -28.79 -34.22
CA LEU A 513 -2.62 -28.39 -33.71
C LEU A 513 -2.18 -29.22 -32.50
N CYS A 514 -3.08 -29.48 -31.54
CA CYS A 514 -2.78 -30.31 -30.37
C CYS A 514 -2.46 -31.76 -30.77
N GLN A 515 -3.17 -32.30 -31.77
CA GLN A 515 -2.91 -33.64 -32.31
C GLN A 515 -1.53 -33.72 -32.97
N MET A 516 -1.17 -32.74 -33.82
CA MET A 516 0.14 -32.69 -34.46
C MET A 516 1.27 -32.61 -33.43
N LEU A 517 1.13 -31.76 -32.40
CA LEU A 517 2.11 -31.64 -31.32
C LEU A 517 2.25 -32.92 -30.49
N ARG A 518 1.16 -33.67 -30.28
CA ARG A 518 1.18 -34.96 -29.60
C ARG A 518 1.96 -36.02 -30.38
N GLN A 519 1.74 -36.09 -31.68
CA GLN A 519 2.48 -37.00 -32.57
C GLN A 519 3.98 -36.62 -32.61
N ASP A 520 4.29 -35.33 -32.73
CA ASP A 520 5.67 -34.83 -32.73
C ASP A 520 6.38 -35.08 -31.39
N PHE A 521 5.65 -34.96 -30.27
CA PHE A 521 6.16 -35.33 -28.95
C PHE A 521 6.51 -36.82 -28.87
N LYS A 522 5.58 -37.72 -29.26
CA LYS A 522 5.84 -39.17 -29.30
C LYS A 522 7.05 -39.51 -30.17
N TYR A 523 7.14 -38.90 -31.36
CA TYR A 523 8.28 -39.05 -32.26
C TYR A 523 9.60 -38.62 -31.61
N HIS A 524 9.63 -37.46 -30.96
CA HIS A 524 10.82 -36.93 -30.31
C HIS A 524 11.26 -37.70 -29.07
N VAL A 525 10.32 -38.30 -28.32
CA VAL A 525 10.65 -39.21 -27.21
C VAL A 525 11.29 -40.50 -27.74
N ARG A 526 10.77 -41.06 -28.85
CA ARG A 526 11.34 -42.28 -29.47
C ARG A 526 12.74 -42.05 -30.06
N LYS A 527 12.98 -40.88 -30.67
CA LYS A 527 14.27 -40.59 -31.32
C LYS A 527 15.35 -40.22 -30.30
N LYS A 528 16.28 -41.15 -30.05
CA LYS A 528 17.38 -41.01 -29.06
C LYS A 528 18.52 -40.04 -29.46
N ASP A 529 18.47 -39.47 -30.66
CA ASP A 529 19.46 -38.50 -31.13
C ASP A 529 19.35 -37.15 -30.40
N GLN A 530 20.52 -36.57 -30.08
CA GLN A 530 20.68 -35.27 -29.42
C GLN A 530 20.83 -34.10 -30.41
N ILE A 531 21.04 -34.36 -31.71
CA ILE A 531 21.34 -33.34 -32.74
C ILE A 531 20.22 -32.29 -32.89
N ASN A 532 18.97 -32.61 -32.54
CA ASN A 532 17.82 -31.72 -32.70
C ASN A 532 17.12 -31.34 -31.38
N ILE A 533 17.87 -31.11 -30.30
CA ILE A 533 17.28 -30.73 -29.00
C ILE A 533 16.38 -29.48 -29.07
N GLU A 534 16.74 -28.49 -29.89
CA GLU A 534 15.93 -27.28 -30.11
C GLU A 534 14.51 -27.61 -30.62
N SER A 535 14.39 -28.57 -31.53
CA SER A 535 13.09 -29.01 -32.05
C SER A 535 12.25 -29.69 -30.95
N LYS A 536 12.88 -30.50 -30.11
CA LYS A 536 12.22 -31.15 -28.96
C LYS A 536 11.72 -30.11 -27.95
N ILE A 537 12.55 -29.12 -27.65
CA ILE A 537 12.22 -28.01 -26.74
C ILE A 537 11.04 -27.20 -27.29
N LYS A 538 11.04 -26.86 -28.59
CA LYS A 538 9.92 -26.18 -29.26
C LYS A 538 8.60 -26.90 -29.01
N VAL A 539 8.56 -28.22 -29.21
CA VAL A 539 7.35 -29.03 -29.03
C VAL A 539 6.83 -28.96 -27.60
N VAL A 540 7.67 -29.25 -26.60
CA VAL A 540 7.21 -29.27 -25.19
C VAL A 540 6.84 -27.89 -24.66
N ARG A 541 7.54 -26.83 -25.09
CA ARG A 541 7.17 -25.46 -24.73
C ARG A 541 5.84 -25.08 -25.36
N PHE A 542 5.59 -25.45 -26.62
CA PHE A 542 4.31 -25.14 -27.28
C PHE A 542 3.14 -25.89 -26.61
N ILE A 543 3.33 -27.17 -26.26
CA ILE A 543 2.35 -27.91 -25.44
C ILE A 543 2.08 -27.17 -24.13
N GLY A 544 3.12 -26.74 -23.41
CA GLY A 544 2.98 -26.00 -22.16
C GLY A 544 2.20 -24.68 -22.30
N GLU A 545 2.39 -23.94 -23.41
CA GLU A 545 1.61 -22.73 -23.70
C GLU A 545 0.12 -23.06 -23.94
N LEU A 546 -0.18 -24.11 -24.69
CA LEU A 546 -1.56 -24.56 -24.95
C LEU A 546 -2.27 -25.06 -23.67
N VAL A 547 -1.54 -25.66 -22.73
CA VAL A 547 -2.08 -26.06 -21.41
C VAL A 547 -2.54 -24.85 -20.62
N LYS A 548 -1.76 -23.76 -20.59
CA LYS A 548 -2.12 -22.52 -19.89
C LYS A 548 -3.38 -21.85 -20.45
N PHE A 549 -3.60 -21.97 -21.77
CA PHE A 549 -4.84 -21.54 -22.44
C PHE A 549 -6.00 -22.56 -22.36
N LYS A 550 -5.81 -23.70 -21.69
CA LYS A 550 -6.80 -24.78 -21.57
C LYS A 550 -7.21 -25.41 -22.90
N LEU A 551 -6.36 -25.31 -23.92
CA LEU A 551 -6.52 -25.98 -25.22
C LEU A 551 -5.95 -27.41 -25.20
N TYR A 552 -4.99 -27.66 -24.31
CA TYR A 552 -4.38 -28.97 -24.07
C TYR A 552 -4.66 -29.39 -22.62
N SER A 553 -5.02 -30.65 -22.39
CA SER A 553 -5.44 -31.11 -21.06
C SER A 553 -4.27 -31.18 -20.08
N LYS A 554 -4.51 -30.81 -18.81
CA LYS A 554 -3.52 -30.94 -17.72
C LYS A 554 -3.09 -32.40 -17.53
N ILE A 555 -4.04 -33.34 -17.66
CA ILE A 555 -3.78 -34.78 -17.51
C ILE A 555 -2.83 -35.27 -18.62
N GLU A 556 -3.01 -34.79 -19.84
CA GLU A 556 -2.15 -35.15 -20.96
C GLU A 556 -0.75 -34.53 -20.85
N ALA A 557 -0.64 -33.32 -20.31
CA ALA A 557 0.65 -32.71 -19.99
C ALA A 557 1.38 -33.46 -18.87
N LEU A 558 0.66 -33.93 -17.85
CA LEU A 558 1.19 -34.79 -16.79
C LEU A 558 1.60 -36.16 -17.34
N TYR A 559 0.90 -36.70 -18.34
CA TYR A 559 1.33 -37.91 -19.04
C TYR A 559 2.63 -37.68 -19.81
N CYS A 560 2.76 -36.56 -20.54
CA CYS A 560 4.03 -36.18 -21.17
C CYS A 560 5.17 -36.13 -20.16
N LEU A 561 4.95 -35.52 -18.98
CA LEU A 561 5.95 -35.51 -17.92
C LEU A 561 6.27 -36.92 -17.41
N LYS A 562 5.26 -37.76 -17.15
CA LYS A 562 5.43 -39.17 -16.72
C LYS A 562 6.29 -39.96 -17.70
N VAL A 563 6.05 -39.84 -19.01
CA VAL A 563 6.83 -40.50 -20.07
C VAL A 563 8.29 -40.05 -20.04
N LEU A 564 8.56 -38.76 -19.89
CA LEU A 564 9.93 -38.23 -19.81
C LEU A 564 10.66 -38.66 -18.54
N LEU A 565 9.93 -38.85 -17.42
CA LEU A 565 10.51 -39.33 -16.16
C LEU A 565 10.78 -40.84 -16.15
N HIS A 566 10.10 -41.61 -17.01
CA HIS A 566 10.31 -43.05 -17.12
C HIS A 566 11.74 -43.36 -17.63
N ASP A 567 12.10 -42.84 -18.81
CA ASP A 567 13.46 -42.89 -19.34
C ASP A 567 14.16 -41.54 -19.13
N PHE A 568 14.67 -41.28 -17.92
CA PHE A 568 15.21 -39.97 -17.53
C PHE A 568 16.63 -39.72 -18.05
N SER A 569 16.78 -39.77 -19.37
CA SER A 569 18.02 -39.54 -20.11
C SER A 569 18.23 -38.05 -20.45
N HIS A 570 19.43 -37.68 -20.89
CA HIS A 570 19.86 -36.30 -21.12
C HIS A 570 18.83 -35.40 -21.84
N HIS A 571 18.33 -35.83 -23.00
CA HIS A 571 17.36 -35.04 -23.78
C HIS A 571 15.96 -34.99 -23.16
N HIS A 572 15.56 -35.99 -22.36
CA HIS A 572 14.27 -36.05 -21.68
C HIS A 572 14.28 -35.18 -20.42
N ILE A 573 15.44 -35.06 -19.76
CA ILE A 573 15.65 -34.09 -18.69
C ILE A 573 15.44 -32.67 -19.23
N GLU A 574 16.07 -32.31 -20.35
CA GLU A 574 15.87 -30.99 -20.95
C GLU A 574 14.41 -30.74 -21.33
N MET A 575 13.75 -31.73 -21.95
CA MET A 575 12.32 -31.63 -22.29
C MET A 575 11.43 -31.46 -21.05
N ALA A 576 11.67 -32.21 -19.98
CA ALA A 576 10.89 -32.16 -18.75
C ALA A 576 11.05 -30.81 -18.04
N CYS A 577 12.28 -30.32 -17.92
CA CYS A 577 12.56 -29.02 -17.32
C CYS A 577 11.93 -27.88 -18.14
N ASN A 578 12.02 -27.91 -19.48
CA ASN A 578 11.39 -26.89 -20.34
C ASN A 578 9.86 -26.92 -20.27
N LEU A 579 9.24 -28.10 -20.14
CA LEU A 579 7.79 -28.22 -19.93
C LEU A 579 7.37 -27.60 -18.60
N LEU A 580 8.11 -27.90 -17.52
CA LEU A 580 7.84 -27.37 -16.18
C LEU A 580 8.11 -25.87 -16.05
N GLU A 581 9.12 -25.33 -16.73
CA GLU A 581 9.35 -23.88 -16.82
C GLU A 581 8.16 -23.15 -17.46
N VAL A 582 7.46 -23.76 -18.42
CA VAL A 582 6.36 -23.11 -19.13
C VAL A 582 5.04 -23.24 -18.39
N CYS A 583 4.66 -24.45 -17.95
CA CYS A 583 3.35 -24.72 -17.35
C CYS A 583 3.41 -25.41 -15.99
N GLY A 584 4.59 -25.68 -15.43
CA GLY A 584 4.73 -26.41 -14.17
C GLY A 584 4.07 -25.71 -12.99
N ARG A 585 4.24 -24.38 -12.85
CA ARG A 585 3.55 -23.60 -11.81
C ARG A 585 2.03 -23.61 -11.99
N PHE A 586 1.56 -23.49 -13.23
CA PHE A 586 0.13 -23.58 -13.55
C PHE A 586 -0.45 -24.94 -13.14
N LEU A 587 0.26 -26.04 -13.42
CA LEU A 587 -0.12 -27.40 -13.00
C LEU A 587 -0.04 -27.58 -11.48
N TYR A 588 1.01 -27.04 -10.84
CA TYR A 588 1.21 -27.15 -9.40
C TYR A 588 0.19 -26.34 -8.60
N CYS A 589 -0.16 -25.14 -9.03
CA CYS A 589 -1.14 -24.30 -8.33
C CYS A 589 -2.59 -24.63 -8.67
N SER A 590 -2.86 -25.53 -9.62
CA SER A 590 -4.21 -25.97 -9.95
C SER A 590 -4.63 -27.14 -9.04
N PRO A 591 -5.77 -27.05 -8.31
CA PRO A 591 -6.16 -28.08 -7.34
C PRO A 591 -6.28 -29.50 -7.90
N ASP A 592 -6.75 -29.63 -9.14
CA ASP A 592 -6.95 -30.89 -9.86
C ASP A 592 -5.63 -31.55 -10.32
N SER A 593 -4.52 -30.81 -10.37
CA SER A 593 -3.20 -31.32 -10.78
C SER A 593 -2.09 -31.13 -9.74
N HIS A 594 -2.34 -30.43 -8.63
CA HIS A 594 -1.34 -30.08 -7.61
C HIS A 594 -0.60 -31.31 -7.10
N GLN A 595 -1.35 -32.25 -6.53
CA GLN A 595 -0.79 -33.42 -5.85
C GLN A 595 0.09 -34.24 -6.79
N ARG A 596 -0.35 -34.43 -8.03
CA ARG A 596 0.37 -35.21 -9.02
C ARG A 596 1.62 -34.51 -9.54
N THR A 597 1.53 -33.19 -9.74
CA THR A 597 2.67 -32.35 -10.11
C THR A 597 3.74 -32.40 -9.01
N LYS A 598 3.33 -32.29 -7.73
CA LYS A 598 4.21 -32.41 -6.57
C LYS A 598 4.95 -33.76 -6.54
N VAL A 599 4.24 -34.87 -6.76
CA VAL A 599 4.85 -36.21 -6.82
C VAL A 599 5.90 -36.31 -7.93
N TYR A 600 5.62 -35.80 -9.13
CA TYR A 600 6.59 -35.83 -10.23
C TYR A 600 7.82 -34.93 -9.99
N LEU A 601 7.64 -33.76 -9.37
CA LEU A 601 8.74 -32.88 -8.95
C LEU A 601 9.65 -33.59 -7.91
N GLU A 602 9.07 -34.28 -6.93
CA GLU A 602 9.83 -35.07 -5.97
C GLU A 602 10.56 -36.25 -6.63
N GLN A 603 9.91 -36.94 -7.57
CA GLN A 603 10.54 -38.03 -8.34
C GLN A 603 11.75 -37.53 -9.13
N MET A 604 11.66 -36.35 -9.75
CA MET A 604 12.80 -35.71 -10.43
C MET A 604 13.97 -35.46 -9.47
N MET A 605 13.70 -34.91 -8.28
CA MET A 605 14.73 -34.65 -7.28
C MET A 605 15.36 -35.93 -6.74
N ARG A 606 14.58 -37.00 -6.56
CA ARG A 606 15.09 -38.33 -6.18
C ARG A 606 15.95 -38.94 -7.29
N LYS A 607 15.51 -38.91 -8.55
CA LYS A 607 16.29 -39.40 -9.70
C LYS A 607 17.59 -38.61 -9.86
N LYS A 608 17.56 -37.29 -9.68
CA LYS A 608 18.77 -36.44 -9.65
C LYS A 608 19.78 -36.87 -8.58
N ALA A 609 19.32 -37.24 -7.38
CA ALA A 609 20.19 -37.65 -6.28
C ALA A 609 20.79 -39.05 -6.46
N VAL A 610 20.07 -39.96 -7.12
CA VAL A 610 20.47 -41.37 -7.30
C VAL A 610 21.25 -41.59 -8.61
N MET A 611 20.92 -40.84 -9.66
CA MET A 611 21.61 -40.94 -10.95
C MET A 611 22.86 -40.05 -10.95
N ALA A 612 23.98 -40.57 -11.46
CA ALA A 612 25.20 -39.81 -11.67
C ALA A 612 25.06 -38.89 -12.89
N LEU A 613 24.28 -37.82 -12.76
CA LEU A 613 24.06 -36.82 -13.81
C LEU A 613 25.20 -35.79 -13.86
N ASP A 614 25.48 -35.26 -15.05
CA ASP A 614 26.38 -34.11 -15.19
C ASP A 614 25.84 -32.88 -14.44
N SER A 615 26.76 -32.04 -13.94
CA SER A 615 26.46 -30.83 -13.17
C SER A 615 25.45 -29.91 -13.86
N ARG A 616 25.46 -29.84 -15.20
CA ARG A 616 24.48 -29.06 -15.99
C ARG A 616 23.06 -29.54 -15.75
N TYR A 617 22.80 -30.86 -15.82
CA TYR A 617 21.46 -31.42 -15.65
C TYR A 617 21.00 -31.36 -14.20
N VAL A 618 21.91 -31.55 -13.24
CA VAL A 618 21.61 -31.37 -11.80
C VAL A 618 21.08 -29.95 -11.55
N THR A 619 21.79 -28.95 -12.06
CA THR A 619 21.40 -27.54 -11.92
C THR A 619 20.08 -27.24 -12.61
N GLN A 620 19.86 -27.77 -13.83
CA GLN A 620 18.63 -27.55 -14.58
C GLN A 620 17.41 -28.17 -13.89
N ILE A 621 17.56 -29.35 -13.27
CA ILE A 621 16.49 -29.99 -12.49
C ILE A 621 16.16 -29.18 -11.23
N GLU A 622 17.17 -28.70 -10.51
CA GLU A 622 16.97 -27.86 -9.32
C GLU A 622 16.27 -26.54 -9.68
N ASN A 623 16.71 -25.88 -10.76
CA ASN A 623 16.08 -24.65 -11.23
C ASN A 623 14.61 -24.87 -11.60
N ALA A 624 14.30 -25.92 -12.35
CA ALA A 624 12.91 -26.26 -12.69
C ALA A 624 12.08 -26.60 -11.43
N TYR A 625 12.65 -27.35 -10.49
CA TYR A 625 11.97 -27.69 -9.23
C TYR A 625 11.62 -26.44 -8.42
N TYR A 626 12.59 -25.57 -8.15
CA TYR A 626 12.38 -24.37 -7.35
C TYR A 626 11.63 -23.26 -8.10
N TYR A 627 11.63 -23.28 -9.44
CA TYR A 627 10.75 -22.42 -10.24
C TYR A 627 9.28 -22.77 -10.01
N VAL A 628 8.95 -24.05 -9.92
CA VAL A 628 7.58 -24.54 -9.70
C VAL A 628 7.20 -24.52 -8.22
N ASN A 629 8.11 -24.91 -7.33
CA ASN A 629 7.93 -24.99 -5.88
C ASN A 629 9.08 -24.28 -5.13
N PRO A 630 9.04 -22.95 -4.99
CA PRO A 630 10.10 -22.18 -4.35
C PRO A 630 10.25 -22.53 -2.86
N PRO A 631 11.47 -22.57 -2.30
CA PRO A 631 11.71 -22.96 -0.90
C PRO A 631 11.26 -21.87 0.08
N GLU A 632 10.82 -22.28 1.27
CA GLU A 632 10.46 -21.37 2.36
C GLU A 632 11.67 -20.52 2.82
N VAL A 633 11.51 -19.20 2.85
CA VAL A 633 12.58 -18.28 3.25
C VAL A 633 12.68 -18.23 4.78
N VAL A 634 13.78 -18.73 5.34
CA VAL A 634 14.10 -18.57 6.77
C VAL A 634 14.51 -17.12 7.04
N THR A 635 13.61 -16.33 7.63
CA THR A 635 13.93 -14.99 8.13
C THR A 635 14.87 -15.07 9.34
N ILE A 636 16.10 -14.61 9.19
CA ILE A 636 17.01 -14.35 10.31
C ILE A 636 16.42 -13.20 11.14
N THR A 637 15.75 -13.55 12.24
CA THR A 637 15.33 -12.59 13.25
C THR A 637 16.59 -11.95 13.85
N LYS A 638 16.84 -10.67 13.57
CA LYS A 638 17.80 -9.88 14.36
C LYS A 638 17.31 -9.88 15.80
N LYS A 639 17.92 -10.72 16.65
CA LYS A 639 17.77 -10.65 18.11
C LYS A 639 18.12 -9.22 18.53
N ARG A 640 17.10 -8.45 18.92
CA ARG A 640 17.27 -7.26 19.76
C ARG A 640 18.13 -7.69 20.96
N GLN A 641 19.34 -7.14 21.07
CA GLN A 641 20.11 -7.25 22.31
C GLN A 641 19.27 -6.64 23.43
N ALA A 642 18.89 -7.48 24.39
CA ALA A 642 18.24 -7.03 25.61
C ALA A 642 19.17 -6.06 26.34
N ARG A 643 18.64 -4.89 26.71
CA ARG A 643 19.32 -3.98 27.64
C ARG A 643 19.52 -4.73 28.96
N HIS A 644 20.76 -4.79 29.43
CA HIS A 644 21.09 -5.29 30.77
C HIS A 644 20.28 -4.54 31.84
N PRO A 645 19.69 -5.24 32.83
CA PRO A 645 19.19 -4.60 34.03
C PRO A 645 20.38 -4.14 34.88
N SER A 646 20.37 -2.87 35.26
CA SER A 646 21.31 -2.29 36.22
C SER A 646 21.20 -3.01 37.57
N VAL A 647 22.27 -3.69 37.97
CA VAL A 647 22.42 -4.27 39.30
C VAL A 647 22.60 -3.13 40.31
N TYR A 648 21.56 -2.86 41.10
CA TYR A 648 21.70 -2.12 42.36
C TYR A 648 22.40 -3.04 43.36
N LYS A 649 23.66 -2.73 43.69
CA LYS A 649 24.33 -3.29 44.87
C LYS A 649 23.72 -2.62 46.10
N GLU A 650 22.91 -3.35 46.86
CA GLU A 650 22.59 -3.00 48.24
C GLU A 650 23.87 -3.17 49.09
N THR A 651 24.47 -2.04 49.44
CA THR A 651 25.45 -1.95 50.52
C THR A 651 24.76 -2.16 51.86
N THR A 652 25.02 -3.31 52.49
CA THR A 652 24.73 -3.56 53.90
C THR A 652 25.57 -2.64 54.78
N VAL A 653 24.94 -1.67 55.43
CA VAL A 653 25.52 -0.89 56.54
C VAL A 653 25.01 -1.50 57.86
N PRO A 654 25.87 -1.80 58.85
CA PRO A 654 25.44 -2.40 60.11
C PRO A 654 24.79 -1.35 61.02
N ARG A 655 23.73 -1.75 61.74
CA ARG A 655 23.03 -0.91 62.74
C ARG A 655 23.96 -0.54 63.91
N PRO A 656 23.88 0.68 64.45
CA PRO A 656 24.47 0.98 65.75
C PRO A 656 23.57 0.41 66.89
N PRO A 657 24.14 0.14 68.07
CA PRO A 657 23.38 -0.34 69.21
C PRO A 657 22.53 0.78 69.79
N LYS A 658 21.36 0.41 70.31
CA LYS A 658 20.48 1.29 71.06
C LYS A 658 21.15 1.67 72.39
N GLU A 659 21.24 2.97 72.64
CA GLU A 659 20.92 3.63 73.91
C GLU A 659 20.59 5.10 73.63
#